data_AF-A0A395GY58-F1
#
_entry.id   AF-A0A395GY58-F1
#
_cell.length_a   1.000
_cell.length_b   1.000
_cell.length_c   1.000
_cell.angle_alpha   90.00
_cell.angle_beta   90.00
_cell.angle_gamma   90.00
#
_symmetry.space_group_name_H-M   'P 1'
#
loop_
_entity.id
_entity.type
_entity.pdbx_description
1 polymer ?
#
loop_
_entity_poly.entity_id
_entity_poly.type
_entity_poly.pdbx_seq_one_letter_code
_entity_poly.pdbx_strand_id
1 'polypeptide(L)'
;MKNGKGSRGRSGASDRGGIRKRGATARVDREGDLMMDAGSTRNRGKKARGDSGRSSGAGRTQAANKAMDAIQKAISSNTDSQANIRQGGRGSGLEQVIVRGWKQSKAASNRDGGLESLIAFLEKKLSSPDSKAGTRARITKSRVEGDALIVSIRPELLDRMLQINGFSFAGAPLTTEKYDRSMSGMLDQPMLSGVAQNGSSSSAAETKAKMTTILGRRYTQQTKLLDLSKLGTDPDLLSMGIFGSTSTESKFFPALMKVWELNFDNATARREAVESVSLAHNQLANITAVTTLAQTIPDLKNLDLSNNDFKDAQSLIGWRWKFRNLEFLDLSNTPFSADPTFKDTMLKWYPKLRFLNNVEVRTAEELAAQKKTPIPVQAPYFQDEGQIAENFVRAFFAGYDNDRSDLLSGVYDNHSTFTLNVNTSAPRAQQTEPAPWDPYIKKSRNLLKISHLPARMSRTYTGVEKIRDLWTSLPATRHPDIAAHPEEWLIECYPIPGLPDASGQSTTGVGGLLIMVHGKFDEINGTKVETRSFDRTFILGPGGGMGGIRVISDILCLRAYGGHEAWAPEGLPAVPQAAPPVAPQAAPQTVAVPGAPEGYGMPAPGKADTQVQQEQLVLQMSSTTRMTLQYSEMALSGNGWNMEAALKNFGELKAQGTLPPEAFLPAV
;
A
#
# COMPACT_ATOMS: atom_id res chain seq x y z
N MET A 1 -61.14 -47.28 15.34
CA MET A 1 -61.19 -48.30 14.28
C MET A 1 -61.15 -47.61 12.92
N LYS A 2 -60.18 -48.03 12.09
CA LYS A 2 -60.06 -47.98 10.61
C LYS A 2 -60.09 -46.64 9.84
N ASN A 3 -58.90 -46.37 9.30
CA ASN A 3 -58.55 -45.53 8.15
C ASN A 3 -59.32 -45.88 6.86
N GLY A 4 -59.43 -44.92 5.94
CA GLY A 4 -59.74 -45.19 4.52
C GLY A 4 -59.80 -43.95 3.63
N LYS A 5 -58.86 -43.84 2.69
CA LYS A 5 -58.62 -42.77 1.69
C LYS A 5 -59.55 -42.85 0.47
N GLY A 6 -59.70 -41.71 -0.23
CA GLY A 6 -59.96 -41.59 -1.69
C GLY A 6 -61.02 -40.52 -2.03
N SER A 7 -60.72 -39.36 -2.62
CA SER A 7 -60.30 -39.03 -4.01
C SER A 7 -61.46 -38.81 -5.02
N ARG A 8 -61.58 -37.54 -5.49
CA ARG A 8 -62.18 -37.03 -6.77
C ARG A 8 -63.72 -37.21 -6.93
N GLY A 9 -64.54 -36.28 -7.42
CA GLY A 9 -64.42 -34.92 -7.98
C GLY A 9 -65.68 -34.60 -8.81
N ARG A 10 -66.14 -33.32 -8.81
CA ARG A 10 -67.13 -32.66 -9.73
C ARG A 10 -68.57 -33.24 -9.80
N SER A 11 -69.67 -32.52 -10.00
CA SER A 11 -69.97 -31.12 -10.35
C SER A 11 -71.51 -30.87 -10.32
N GLY A 12 -71.93 -29.65 -9.96
CA GLY A 12 -73.19 -28.97 -10.38
C GLY A 12 -74.49 -29.41 -9.65
N ALA A 13 -75.48 -28.56 -9.35
CA ALA A 13 -75.69 -27.12 -9.47
C ALA A 13 -76.94 -26.72 -8.64
N SER A 14 -77.03 -25.44 -8.22
CA SER A 14 -78.21 -24.57 -7.96
C SER A 14 -79.32 -25.05 -6.98
N ASP A 15 -79.91 -24.28 -6.06
CA ASP A 15 -79.90 -22.84 -5.76
C ASP A 15 -80.58 -22.58 -4.38
N ARG A 16 -80.30 -21.39 -3.81
CA ARG A 16 -81.02 -20.61 -2.76
C ARG A 16 -80.99 -21.00 -1.27
N GLY A 17 -80.28 -20.15 -0.51
CA GLY A 17 -80.83 -19.50 0.69
C GLY A 17 -79.94 -19.52 1.94
N GLY A 18 -79.25 -18.41 2.27
CA GLY A 18 -78.61 -18.28 3.58
C GLY A 18 -77.66 -17.09 3.74
N ILE A 19 -78.07 -16.12 4.54
CA ILE A 19 -77.45 -14.83 4.82
C ILE A 19 -76.24 -15.00 5.76
N ARG A 20 -75.08 -14.38 5.45
CA ARG A 20 -74.31 -13.42 6.31
C ARG A 20 -72.88 -13.16 5.79
N LYS A 21 -72.61 -11.86 5.58
CA LYS A 21 -71.33 -11.12 5.48
C LYS A 21 -70.18 -11.74 4.66
N ARG A 22 -70.04 -11.29 3.41
CA ARG A 22 -68.76 -11.31 2.69
C ARG A 22 -67.77 -10.37 3.38
N GLY A 23 -66.64 -10.93 3.82
CA GLY A 23 -65.43 -10.17 4.08
C GLY A 23 -64.86 -9.62 2.77
N ALA A 24 -64.29 -8.43 2.81
CA ALA A 24 -63.41 -7.94 1.77
C ALA A 24 -62.01 -8.53 2.01
N THR A 25 -61.49 -9.15 0.97
CA THR A 25 -60.15 -9.74 0.88
C THR A 25 -59.06 -8.71 1.15
N ALA A 26 -58.24 -8.95 2.17
CA ALA A 26 -56.98 -8.25 2.37
C ALA A 26 -56.02 -8.58 1.21
N ARG A 27 -55.39 -7.55 0.65
CA ARG A 27 -54.38 -7.70 -0.40
C ARG A 27 -53.09 -8.16 0.26
N VAL A 28 -52.65 -9.34 -0.13
CA VAL A 28 -51.34 -9.93 0.19
C VAL A 28 -50.48 -9.75 -1.06
N ASP A 29 -49.21 -9.40 -0.89
CA ASP A 29 -48.29 -9.29 -2.02
C ASP A 29 -47.70 -10.67 -2.40
N ARG A 30 -46.82 -10.69 -3.40
CA ARG A 30 -46.32 -11.91 -4.05
C ARG A 30 -45.42 -12.78 -3.15
N GLU A 31 -45.13 -12.35 -1.93
CA GLU A 31 -44.34 -13.09 -0.94
C GLU A 31 -45.12 -13.44 0.33
N GLY A 32 -46.42 -13.12 0.42
CA GLY A 32 -47.32 -13.75 1.38
C GLY A 32 -47.57 -13.00 2.69
N ASP A 33 -47.12 -11.75 2.85
CA ASP A 33 -47.33 -10.95 4.07
C ASP A 33 -48.44 -9.89 3.95
N LEU A 34 -49.15 -9.66 5.07
CA LEU A 34 -50.30 -8.76 5.19
C LEU A 34 -49.90 -7.35 5.64
N MET A 35 -50.20 -6.32 4.83
CA MET A 35 -49.97 -4.91 5.17
C MET A 35 -51.08 -4.38 6.12
N MET A 36 -50.70 -3.91 7.30
CA MET A 36 -51.57 -3.16 8.24
C MET A 36 -51.06 -1.72 8.33
N ASP A 37 -51.86 -0.75 7.87
CA ASP A 37 -51.56 0.67 8.05
C ASP A 37 -52.67 1.37 8.84
N ALA A 38 -52.25 2.19 9.81
CA ALA A 38 -53.10 2.85 10.78
C ALA A 38 -53.56 4.21 10.24
N GLY A 39 -54.87 4.44 10.22
CA GLY A 39 -55.45 5.71 9.78
C GLY A 39 -55.41 6.81 10.84
N SER A 40 -55.45 8.07 10.40
CA SER A 40 -56.44 9.05 10.87
C SER A 40 -56.37 10.36 10.07
N THR A 41 -57.55 10.80 9.66
CA THR A 41 -57.91 11.99 8.87
C THR A 41 -58.03 13.29 9.68
N ARG A 42 -57.82 14.45 9.02
CA ARG A 42 -58.70 15.65 8.91
C ARG A 42 -57.91 16.98 8.99
N ASN A 43 -57.97 17.84 7.96
CA ASN A 43 -58.95 18.96 7.88
C ASN A 43 -58.78 19.85 6.62
N ARG A 44 -59.90 20.49 6.24
CA ARG A 44 -60.15 21.38 5.09
C ARG A 44 -59.63 22.82 5.29
N GLY A 45 -59.36 23.53 4.19
CA GLY A 45 -59.45 25.00 4.11
C GLY A 45 -59.00 25.61 2.78
N LYS A 46 -59.93 26.23 2.03
CA LYS A 46 -59.70 27.06 0.82
C LYS A 46 -59.57 28.55 1.21
N LYS A 47 -58.62 29.30 0.64
CA LYS A 47 -58.83 30.62 -0.04
C LYS A 47 -57.51 31.23 -0.55
N ALA A 48 -57.67 32.24 -1.41
CA ALA A 48 -56.77 32.69 -2.47
C ALA A 48 -56.07 34.05 -2.22
N ARG A 49 -55.20 34.40 -3.21
CA ARG A 49 -54.60 35.71 -3.60
C ARG A 49 -53.26 36.12 -2.96
N GLY A 50 -52.32 36.52 -3.82
CA GLY A 50 -51.15 37.34 -3.47
C GLY A 50 -49.90 36.99 -4.27
N ASP A 51 -49.32 37.99 -4.92
CA ASP A 51 -48.30 37.96 -5.96
C ASP A 51 -46.86 38.12 -5.44
N SER A 52 -45.90 37.66 -6.26
CA SER A 52 -44.47 37.99 -6.37
C SER A 52 -43.51 37.74 -5.18
N GLY A 53 -42.58 36.80 -5.40
CA GLY A 53 -41.36 36.64 -4.59
C GLY A 53 -40.54 35.42 -5.03
N ARG A 54 -39.39 35.65 -5.69
CA ARG A 54 -38.40 34.65 -6.12
C ARG A 54 -37.99 33.67 -4.99
N SER A 55 -37.98 32.36 -5.27
CA SER A 55 -37.07 31.40 -4.64
C SER A 55 -37.08 30.03 -5.37
N SER A 56 -35.90 29.42 -5.43
CA SER A 56 -35.51 28.18 -6.09
C SER A 56 -36.02 26.89 -5.43
N GLY A 57 -36.26 25.85 -6.25
CA GLY A 57 -36.01 24.46 -5.85
C GLY A 57 -37.14 23.46 -6.11
N ALA A 58 -37.04 22.65 -7.18
CA ALA A 58 -37.65 21.31 -7.25
C ALA A 58 -37.14 20.56 -8.50
N GLY A 59 -36.33 19.52 -8.31
CA GLY A 59 -35.82 18.70 -9.40
C GLY A 59 -35.06 17.48 -8.91
N ARG A 60 -35.67 16.65 -8.05
CA ARG A 60 -35.03 15.39 -7.59
C ARG A 60 -35.96 14.17 -7.47
N THR A 61 -37.27 14.33 -7.60
CA THR A 61 -38.23 13.23 -7.37
C THR A 61 -38.65 12.47 -8.63
N GLN A 62 -38.40 12.97 -9.84
CA GLN A 62 -38.72 12.24 -11.09
C GLN A 62 -37.64 11.24 -11.54
N ALA A 63 -36.40 11.36 -11.04
CA ALA A 63 -35.31 10.44 -11.39
C ALA A 63 -35.40 9.10 -10.63
N ALA A 64 -35.98 9.09 -9.42
CA ALA A 64 -36.08 7.89 -8.59
C ALA A 64 -37.10 6.87 -9.14
N ASN A 65 -38.21 7.33 -9.72
CA ASN A 65 -39.26 6.44 -10.19
C ASN A 65 -38.90 5.72 -11.51
N LYS A 66 -38.09 6.35 -12.39
CA LYS A 66 -37.57 5.68 -13.59
C LYS A 66 -36.52 4.60 -13.28
N ALA A 67 -35.82 4.72 -12.14
CA ALA A 67 -34.83 3.73 -11.72
C ALA A 67 -35.50 2.45 -11.18
N MET A 68 -36.64 2.57 -10.51
CA MET A 68 -37.38 1.41 -9.97
C MET A 68 -38.03 0.56 -11.08
N ASP A 69 -38.64 1.19 -12.09
CA ASP A 69 -39.22 0.47 -13.25
C ASP A 69 -38.17 -0.29 -14.07
N ALA A 70 -36.94 0.21 -14.14
CA ALA A 70 -35.83 -0.45 -14.83
C ALA A 70 -35.31 -1.69 -14.07
N ILE A 71 -35.37 -1.67 -12.73
CA ILE A 71 -34.97 -2.79 -11.87
C ILE A 71 -36.00 -3.91 -11.93
N GLN A 72 -37.29 -3.59 -11.93
CA GLN A 72 -38.36 -4.60 -11.97
C GLN A 72 -38.43 -5.33 -13.32
N LYS A 73 -38.00 -4.66 -14.41
CA LYS A 73 -37.85 -5.25 -15.74
C LYS A 73 -36.61 -6.13 -15.89
N ALA A 74 -35.58 -5.97 -15.04
CA ALA A 74 -34.38 -6.79 -15.02
C ALA A 74 -34.55 -8.10 -14.20
N ILE A 75 -35.50 -8.12 -13.26
CA ILE A 75 -35.77 -9.30 -12.40
C ILE A 75 -36.61 -10.38 -13.13
N SER A 76 -37.33 -10.01 -14.21
CA SER A 76 -38.25 -10.92 -14.91
C SER A 76 -37.65 -11.66 -16.11
N SER A 77 -36.43 -11.33 -16.54
CA SER A 77 -35.71 -12.04 -17.59
C SER A 77 -34.63 -12.94 -16.99
N ASN A 78 -34.97 -14.19 -16.75
CA ASN A 78 -34.11 -15.22 -16.18
C ASN A 78 -33.10 -15.69 -17.26
N THR A 79 -31.86 -15.19 -17.21
CA THR A 79 -30.70 -15.81 -17.87
C THR A 79 -29.42 -15.37 -17.15
N ASP A 80 -28.63 -16.35 -16.70
CA ASP A 80 -27.45 -16.21 -15.86
C ASP A 80 -26.43 -15.18 -16.38
N SER A 81 -26.17 -14.12 -15.59
CA SER A 81 -24.91 -13.34 -15.59
C SER A 81 -24.89 -12.34 -14.43
N GLN A 82 -23.89 -12.45 -13.57
CA GLN A 82 -23.68 -11.65 -12.35
C GLN A 82 -23.47 -10.16 -12.65
N ALA A 83 -24.13 -9.29 -11.89
CA ALA A 83 -23.93 -7.84 -11.90
C ALA A 83 -22.81 -7.43 -10.92
N ASN A 84 -21.69 -6.95 -11.47
CA ASN A 84 -20.59 -6.32 -10.72
C ASN A 84 -20.54 -4.80 -10.99
N ILE A 85 -20.45 -4.02 -9.92
CA ILE A 85 -20.16 -2.57 -9.88
C ILE A 85 -19.05 -2.40 -8.83
N ARG A 86 -17.93 -1.68 -8.95
CA ARG A 86 -17.16 -1.00 -10.00
C ARG A 86 -15.79 -0.65 -9.38
N GLN A 87 -14.68 -1.18 -9.90
CA GLN A 87 -13.38 -0.49 -9.91
C GLN A 87 -12.49 -1.07 -11.04
N GLY A 88 -12.12 -0.20 -11.98
CA GLY A 88 -10.93 -0.32 -12.84
C GLY A 88 -10.67 -1.63 -13.59
N GLY A 89 -11.65 -2.17 -14.32
CA GLY A 89 -11.41 -3.31 -15.21
C GLY A 89 -10.63 -2.92 -16.47
N ARG A 90 -9.60 -3.70 -16.80
CA ARG A 90 -9.13 -3.86 -18.18
C ARG A 90 -10.35 -4.06 -19.08
N GLY A 91 -10.58 -3.13 -20.02
CA GLY A 91 -11.50 -3.26 -21.15
C GLY A 91 -12.96 -3.53 -20.77
N SER A 92 -13.79 -2.49 -20.75
CA SER A 92 -15.15 -2.69 -21.29
C SER A 92 -14.97 -3.33 -22.66
N GLY A 93 -15.72 -4.37 -23.00
CA GLY A 93 -15.74 -4.97 -24.34
C GLY A 93 -16.26 -3.98 -25.38
N LEU A 94 -15.58 -2.85 -25.52
CA LEU A 94 -15.75 -1.84 -26.54
C LEU A 94 -14.54 -2.00 -27.45
N GLU A 95 -14.81 -2.12 -28.73
CA GLU A 95 -13.80 -2.12 -29.76
C GLU A 95 -13.41 -0.68 -30.07
N GLN A 96 -12.12 -0.45 -30.29
CA GLN A 96 -11.61 0.86 -30.66
C GLN A 96 -11.35 0.89 -32.16
N VAL A 97 -11.64 2.01 -32.79
CA VAL A 97 -11.41 2.24 -34.22
C VAL A 97 -10.71 3.59 -34.38
N ILE A 98 -9.72 3.64 -35.25
CA ILE A 98 -9.02 4.87 -35.63
C ILE A 98 -9.61 5.42 -36.94
N VAL A 99 -9.90 6.71 -36.98
CA VAL A 99 -10.46 7.42 -38.13
C VAL A 99 -9.51 8.53 -38.55
N ARG A 100 -9.03 8.48 -39.80
CA ARG A 100 -8.06 9.43 -40.40
C ARG A 100 -8.66 10.12 -41.64
N GLY A 101 -8.02 11.19 -42.12
CA GLY A 101 -8.43 11.94 -43.32
C GLY A 101 -9.45 13.06 -43.08
N TRP A 102 -10.04 13.14 -41.90
CA TRP A 102 -11.11 14.10 -41.61
C TRP A 102 -10.66 15.58 -41.54
N LYS A 103 -9.40 15.85 -41.19
CA LYS A 103 -8.83 17.22 -41.19
C LYS A 103 -8.60 17.79 -42.59
N GLN A 104 -8.67 16.97 -43.64
CA GLN A 104 -8.60 17.42 -45.04
C GLN A 104 -9.98 17.79 -45.59
N SER A 105 -11.04 17.62 -44.78
CA SER A 105 -12.40 17.94 -45.17
C SER A 105 -12.70 19.43 -45.04
N LYS A 106 -13.72 19.90 -45.75
CA LYS A 106 -14.21 21.28 -45.62
C LYS A 106 -14.75 21.61 -44.22
N ALA A 107 -14.99 20.60 -43.37
CA ALA A 107 -15.39 20.80 -41.99
C ALA A 107 -14.21 21.20 -41.07
N ALA A 108 -12.96 21.10 -41.53
CA ALA A 108 -11.78 21.47 -40.76
C ALA A 108 -11.69 22.96 -40.42
N SER A 109 -12.38 23.83 -41.17
CA SER A 109 -12.47 25.26 -40.90
C SER A 109 -13.48 25.62 -39.79
N ASN A 110 -14.19 24.64 -39.23
CA ASN A 110 -15.11 24.87 -38.11
C ASN A 110 -14.34 25.17 -36.82
N ARG A 111 -15.00 25.85 -35.87
CA ARG A 111 -14.40 26.29 -34.60
C ARG A 111 -13.84 25.14 -33.74
N ASP A 112 -14.36 23.92 -33.92
CA ASP A 112 -13.94 22.67 -33.27
C ASP A 112 -13.04 21.79 -34.15
N GLY A 113 -12.59 22.31 -35.31
CA GLY A 113 -11.85 21.56 -36.32
C GLY A 113 -12.71 20.53 -37.09
N GLY A 114 -14.04 20.53 -36.93
CA GLY A 114 -14.95 19.59 -37.60
C GLY A 114 -15.21 18.28 -36.84
N LEU A 115 -14.77 18.20 -35.58
CA LEU A 115 -14.82 17.00 -34.75
C LEU A 115 -16.25 16.57 -34.42
N GLU A 116 -17.10 17.48 -33.98
CA GLU A 116 -18.51 17.19 -33.65
C GLU A 116 -19.29 16.76 -34.90
N SER A 117 -18.98 17.40 -36.02
CA SER A 117 -19.57 17.06 -37.34
C SER A 117 -19.16 15.66 -37.79
N LEU A 118 -17.91 15.27 -37.54
CA LEU A 118 -17.40 13.94 -37.85
C LEU A 118 -18.04 12.86 -36.95
N ILE A 119 -18.14 13.11 -35.64
CA ILE A 119 -18.79 12.18 -34.70
C ILE A 119 -20.26 11.98 -35.09
N ALA A 120 -20.99 13.06 -35.38
CA ALA A 120 -22.39 12.98 -35.81
C ALA A 120 -22.54 12.24 -37.14
N PHE A 121 -21.62 12.42 -38.08
CA PHE A 121 -21.58 11.69 -39.34
C PHE A 121 -21.37 10.18 -39.12
N LEU A 122 -20.40 9.80 -38.27
CA LEU A 122 -20.11 8.41 -37.94
C LEU A 122 -21.29 7.74 -37.22
N GLU A 123 -21.89 8.38 -36.22
CA GLU A 123 -23.08 7.85 -35.53
C GLU A 123 -24.29 7.68 -36.45
N LYS A 124 -24.47 8.60 -37.41
CA LYS A 124 -25.52 8.50 -38.44
C LYS A 124 -25.28 7.32 -39.38
N LYS A 125 -24.03 7.07 -39.79
CA LYS A 125 -23.67 5.95 -40.68
C LYS A 125 -23.70 4.59 -39.97
N LEU A 126 -23.47 4.56 -38.66
CA LEU A 126 -23.56 3.34 -37.85
C LEU A 126 -25.01 2.92 -37.54
N SER A 127 -25.98 3.83 -37.67
CA SER A 127 -27.39 3.56 -37.39
C SER A 127 -28.08 2.84 -38.56
N SER A 128 -28.79 1.73 -38.29
CA SER A 128 -29.52 0.96 -39.32
C SER A 128 -30.77 1.71 -39.81
N PRO A 129 -31.09 1.69 -41.12
CA PRO A 129 -32.29 2.34 -41.65
C PRO A 129 -33.62 1.71 -41.18
N ASP A 130 -33.63 0.47 -40.68
CA ASP A 130 -34.85 -0.26 -40.27
C ASP A 130 -35.21 -0.16 -38.76
N SER A 131 -34.51 0.66 -37.99
CA SER A 131 -34.78 0.80 -36.55
C SER A 131 -35.98 1.73 -36.28
N LYS A 132 -37.20 1.22 -36.42
CA LYS A 132 -38.41 1.83 -35.79
C LYS A 132 -38.46 1.66 -34.26
N ALA A 133 -37.44 1.05 -33.65
CA ALA A 133 -37.32 0.85 -32.21
C ALA A 133 -35.93 1.27 -31.66
N GLY A 134 -35.76 2.57 -31.39
CA GLY A 134 -35.20 3.01 -30.10
C GLY A 134 -33.72 2.81 -29.74
N THR A 135 -32.77 2.50 -30.64
CA THR A 135 -31.34 2.57 -30.27
C THR A 135 -30.46 3.14 -31.39
N ARG A 136 -30.22 4.46 -31.37
CA ARG A 136 -29.20 5.08 -32.23
C ARG A 136 -27.82 4.56 -31.83
N ALA A 137 -27.02 4.15 -32.81
CA ALA A 137 -25.63 3.80 -32.58
C ALA A 137 -24.89 5.04 -32.05
N ARG A 138 -24.25 4.91 -30.88
CA ARG A 138 -23.51 6.01 -30.25
C ARG A 138 -22.06 5.63 -30.03
N ILE A 139 -21.18 6.59 -30.27
CA ILE A 139 -19.77 6.50 -29.91
C ILE A 139 -19.69 6.71 -28.40
N THR A 140 -19.15 5.73 -27.68
CA THR A 140 -19.16 5.74 -26.21
C THR A 140 -18.08 6.65 -25.64
N LYS A 141 -16.93 6.73 -26.32
CA LYS A 141 -15.82 7.65 -26.02
C LYS A 141 -15.12 8.03 -27.32
N SER A 142 -14.67 9.26 -27.42
CA SER A 142 -13.84 9.75 -28.53
C SER A 142 -12.67 10.56 -28.00
N ARG A 143 -11.49 10.40 -28.58
CA ARG A 143 -10.32 11.24 -28.29
C ARG A 143 -9.52 11.48 -29.56
N VAL A 144 -8.95 12.67 -29.69
CA VAL A 144 -8.08 13.04 -30.82
C VAL A 144 -6.63 12.78 -30.42
N GLU A 145 -5.92 12.02 -31.24
CA GLU A 145 -4.48 11.78 -31.12
C GLU A 145 -3.81 12.24 -32.43
N GLY A 146 -3.17 13.42 -32.41
CA GLY A 146 -2.58 14.05 -33.58
C GLY A 146 -3.62 14.38 -34.66
N ASP A 147 -3.51 13.73 -35.82
CA ASP A 147 -4.43 13.87 -36.96
C ASP A 147 -5.50 12.77 -37.03
N ALA A 148 -5.52 11.86 -36.06
CA ALA A 148 -6.45 10.76 -36.00
C ALA A 148 -7.48 10.91 -34.87
N LEU A 149 -8.70 10.48 -35.13
CA LEU A 149 -9.76 10.36 -34.13
C LEU A 149 -9.89 8.89 -33.70
N ILE A 150 -9.70 8.60 -32.41
CA ILE A 150 -9.92 7.26 -31.85
C ILE A 150 -11.28 7.24 -31.18
N VAL A 151 -12.11 6.29 -31.59
CA VAL A 151 -13.48 6.13 -31.07
C VAL A 151 -13.65 4.74 -30.47
N SER A 152 -14.31 4.69 -29.31
CA SER A 152 -14.69 3.45 -28.64
C SER A 152 -16.15 3.16 -28.91
N ILE A 153 -16.42 2.03 -29.56
CA ILE A 153 -17.75 1.58 -30.00
C ILE A 153 -18.04 0.20 -29.44
N ARG A 154 -19.30 -0.22 -29.43
CA ARG A 154 -19.64 -1.59 -29.04
C ARG A 154 -19.19 -2.59 -30.12
N PRO A 155 -18.83 -3.83 -29.78
CA PRO A 155 -18.26 -4.80 -30.72
C PRO A 155 -19.19 -5.09 -31.89
N GLU A 156 -20.51 -5.10 -31.65
CA GLU A 156 -21.53 -5.28 -32.69
C GLU A 156 -21.55 -4.17 -33.78
N LEU A 157 -20.88 -3.04 -33.54
CA LEU A 157 -20.77 -1.94 -34.49
C LEU A 157 -19.44 -1.94 -35.26
N LEU A 158 -18.49 -2.82 -34.92
CA LEU A 158 -17.13 -2.81 -35.48
C LEU A 158 -17.13 -3.03 -36.99
N ASP A 159 -17.78 -4.08 -37.48
CA ASP A 159 -17.79 -4.41 -38.90
C ASP A 159 -18.40 -3.28 -39.74
N ARG A 160 -19.46 -2.64 -39.25
CA ARG A 160 -20.07 -1.47 -39.91
C ARG A 160 -19.16 -0.25 -39.87
N MET A 161 -18.39 -0.07 -38.80
CA MET A 161 -17.44 1.03 -38.71
C MET A 161 -16.27 0.85 -39.69
N LEU A 162 -15.83 -0.39 -39.92
CA LEU A 162 -14.82 -0.72 -40.91
C LEU A 162 -15.34 -0.58 -42.35
N GLN A 163 -16.64 -0.79 -42.58
CA GLN A 163 -17.28 -0.53 -43.88
C GLN A 163 -17.35 0.96 -44.24
N ILE A 164 -17.17 1.88 -43.28
CA ILE A 164 -17.10 3.33 -43.54
C ILE A 164 -15.73 3.72 -44.13
N ASN A 165 -14.76 2.80 -44.21
CA ASN A 165 -13.48 3.04 -44.84
C ASN A 165 -13.68 3.45 -46.32
N GLY A 166 -13.08 4.56 -46.72
CA GLY A 166 -13.22 5.15 -48.06
C GLY A 166 -14.45 6.07 -48.24
N PHE A 167 -15.31 6.25 -47.24
CA PHE A 167 -16.45 7.16 -47.36
C PHE A 167 -16.00 8.62 -47.39
N SER A 168 -16.61 9.43 -48.26
CA SER A 168 -16.35 10.87 -48.30
C SER A 168 -17.09 11.61 -47.17
N PHE A 169 -16.33 12.30 -46.32
CA PHE A 169 -16.83 13.22 -45.30
C PHE A 169 -16.44 14.65 -45.68
N ALA A 170 -17.45 15.51 -45.90
CA ALA A 170 -17.28 16.91 -46.29
C ALA A 170 -16.23 17.12 -47.41
N GLY A 171 -16.23 16.22 -48.40
CA GLY A 171 -15.37 16.26 -49.59
C GLY A 171 -14.05 15.49 -49.50
N ALA A 172 -13.68 14.94 -48.35
CA ALA A 172 -12.43 14.18 -48.16
C ALA A 172 -12.72 12.70 -47.80
N PRO A 173 -11.98 11.72 -48.36
CA PRO A 173 -12.15 10.32 -47.99
C PRO A 173 -11.66 10.06 -46.55
N LEU A 174 -12.44 9.28 -45.80
CA LEU A 174 -12.06 8.81 -44.47
C LEU A 174 -11.35 7.44 -44.58
N THR A 175 -10.33 7.24 -43.76
CA THR A 175 -9.72 5.92 -43.57
C THR A 175 -10.11 5.41 -42.19
N THR A 176 -10.73 4.22 -42.11
CA THR A 176 -11.15 3.61 -40.83
C THR A 176 -10.49 2.24 -40.65
N GLU A 177 -9.83 2.05 -39.52
CA GLU A 177 -9.09 0.83 -39.21
C GLU A 177 -9.32 0.41 -37.75
N LYS A 178 -9.26 -0.90 -37.46
CA LYS A 178 -9.39 -1.40 -36.09
C LYS A 178 -8.19 -0.89 -35.29
N TYR A 179 -8.46 -0.27 -34.14
CA TYR A 179 -7.42 0.16 -33.22
C TYR A 179 -6.95 -1.06 -32.44
N ASP A 180 -5.84 -1.65 -32.88
CA ASP A 180 -5.25 -2.77 -32.17
C ASP A 180 -4.60 -2.29 -30.87
N ARG A 181 -4.94 -2.92 -29.75
CA ARG A 181 -4.33 -2.64 -28.44
C ARG A 181 -2.87 -3.09 -28.39
N SER A 182 -2.42 -3.91 -29.34
CA SER A 182 -1.00 -4.16 -29.61
C SER A 182 -0.26 -2.87 -30.04
N MET A 183 -0.96 -1.86 -30.59
CA MET A 183 -0.41 -0.51 -30.82
C MET A 183 -0.41 0.40 -29.58
N SER A 184 -1.20 0.06 -28.55
CA SER A 184 -1.17 0.74 -27.23
C SER A 184 -0.15 0.12 -26.27
N GLY A 185 0.35 -1.09 -26.59
CA GLY A 185 1.54 -1.70 -25.98
C GLY A 185 2.87 -1.14 -26.52
N MET A 186 2.84 -0.18 -27.45
CA MET A 186 4.02 0.50 -27.98
C MET A 186 4.58 1.59 -27.06
N LEU A 187 4.60 1.33 -25.74
CA LEU A 187 5.61 1.94 -24.86
C LEU A 187 6.98 1.24 -25.03
N ASP A 188 7.02 0.11 -25.75
CA ASP A 188 8.23 -0.67 -26.05
C ASP A 188 8.75 -0.58 -27.50
N GLN A 189 8.28 0.39 -28.31
CA GLN A 189 9.01 0.72 -29.55
C GLN A 189 9.93 1.93 -29.33
N PRO A 190 11.20 1.83 -29.75
CA PRO A 190 12.18 2.91 -29.61
C PRO A 190 11.78 4.13 -30.44
N MET A 191 12.52 5.20 -30.22
CA MET A 191 12.68 6.45 -30.99
C MET A 191 12.83 6.32 -32.53
N LEU A 192 12.21 5.37 -33.24
CA LEU A 192 12.61 5.05 -34.62
C LEU A 192 11.73 5.67 -35.71
N SER A 193 10.50 6.09 -35.43
CA SER A 193 9.63 6.59 -36.51
C SER A 193 9.85 8.07 -36.88
N GLY A 194 10.62 8.83 -36.09
CA GLY A 194 10.92 10.26 -36.35
C GLY A 194 12.30 10.51 -36.95
N VAL A 195 13.23 9.56 -36.84
CA VAL A 195 14.63 9.71 -37.26
C VAL A 195 14.87 9.27 -38.71
N ALA A 196 13.89 8.56 -39.31
CA ALA A 196 14.00 7.97 -40.65
C ALA A 196 14.02 8.98 -41.82
N GLN A 197 13.90 10.29 -41.57
CA GLN A 197 14.02 11.30 -42.64
C GLN A 197 15.41 11.94 -42.76
N ASN A 198 16.33 11.73 -41.81
CA ASN A 198 17.71 12.24 -41.92
C ASN A 198 18.75 11.15 -41.59
N GLY A 199 19.04 10.30 -42.58
CA GLY A 199 20.42 9.86 -42.84
C GLY A 199 21.18 8.93 -41.87
N SER A 200 20.58 8.31 -40.84
CA SER A 200 21.19 7.13 -40.20
C SER A 200 20.15 6.25 -39.48
N SER A 201 20.09 4.97 -39.82
CA SER A 201 19.18 3.99 -39.22
C SER A 201 19.81 3.37 -37.96
N SER A 202 19.62 3.94 -36.77
CA SER A 202 20.08 3.31 -35.52
C SER A 202 18.99 2.43 -34.89
N SER A 203 19.27 1.15 -34.63
CA SER A 203 18.28 0.21 -34.06
C SER A 203 17.82 0.58 -32.64
N ALA A 204 16.70 -0.01 -32.18
CA ALA A 204 16.19 0.13 -30.80
C ALA A 204 17.27 -0.13 -29.73
N ALA A 205 18.06 -1.17 -29.98
CA ALA A 205 19.14 -1.62 -29.11
C ALA A 205 20.29 -0.60 -29.08
N GLU A 206 20.61 0.02 -30.22
CA GLU A 206 21.61 1.10 -30.28
C GLU A 206 21.16 2.34 -29.51
N THR A 207 19.89 2.75 -29.64
CA THR A 207 19.35 3.87 -28.87
C THR A 207 19.41 3.58 -27.37
N LYS A 208 19.05 2.35 -26.94
CA LYS A 208 19.17 1.92 -25.55
C LYS A 208 20.64 1.95 -25.09
N ALA A 209 21.57 1.40 -25.85
CA ALA A 209 22.99 1.37 -25.51
C ALA A 209 23.59 2.77 -25.38
N LYS A 210 23.22 3.69 -26.29
CA LYS A 210 23.62 5.10 -26.21
C LYS A 210 23.05 5.78 -24.96
N MET A 211 21.77 5.59 -24.64
CA MET A 211 21.15 6.11 -23.41
C MET A 211 21.83 5.56 -22.15
N THR A 212 22.15 4.27 -22.11
CA THR A 212 22.90 3.66 -21.00
C THR A 212 24.28 4.28 -20.84
N THR A 213 24.99 4.52 -21.94
CA THR A 213 26.32 5.15 -21.93
C THR A 213 26.25 6.59 -21.40
N ILE A 214 25.25 7.36 -21.83
CA ILE A 214 25.03 8.74 -21.38
C ILE A 214 24.69 8.78 -19.89
N LEU A 215 23.81 7.90 -19.43
CA LEU A 215 23.48 7.77 -18.00
C LEU A 215 24.70 7.39 -17.17
N GLY A 216 25.53 6.47 -17.64
CA GLY A 216 26.77 6.08 -16.97
C GLY A 216 27.76 7.24 -16.82
N ARG A 217 27.94 8.04 -17.87
CA ARG A 217 28.80 9.24 -17.85
C ARG A 217 28.28 10.33 -16.91
N ARG A 218 26.95 10.47 -16.82
CA ARG A 218 26.26 11.51 -16.05
C ARG A 218 25.93 11.09 -14.61
N TYR A 219 26.19 9.85 -14.25
CA TYR A 219 25.98 9.33 -12.91
C TYR A 219 27.31 9.27 -12.15
N THR A 220 27.33 9.93 -10.99
CA THR A 220 28.47 9.90 -10.06
C THR A 220 28.13 9.03 -8.88
N GLN A 221 28.75 7.85 -8.79
CA GLN A 221 28.44 6.85 -7.76
C GLN A 221 28.77 7.33 -6.34
N GLN A 222 29.87 8.07 -6.16
CA GLN A 222 30.35 8.50 -4.84
C GLN A 222 29.36 9.46 -4.16
N THR A 223 28.77 10.37 -4.95
CA THR A 223 27.79 11.36 -4.47
C THR A 223 26.35 10.94 -4.74
N LYS A 224 26.14 9.76 -5.37
CA LYS A 224 24.84 9.26 -5.84
C LYS A 224 24.05 10.32 -6.61
N LEU A 225 24.77 11.09 -7.43
CA LEU A 225 24.24 12.20 -8.23
C LEU A 225 24.01 11.74 -9.66
N LEU A 226 22.80 11.95 -10.16
CA LEU A 226 22.47 11.80 -11.58
C LEU A 226 22.31 13.20 -12.21
N ASP A 227 23.29 13.61 -13.01
CA ASP A 227 23.32 14.92 -13.67
C ASP A 227 22.61 14.89 -15.02
N LEU A 228 21.35 15.33 -15.03
CA LEU A 228 20.51 15.49 -16.22
C LEU A 228 20.37 16.97 -16.60
N SER A 229 21.38 17.80 -16.29
CA SER A 229 21.41 19.19 -16.73
C SER A 229 21.82 19.33 -18.20
N LYS A 230 21.36 20.41 -18.85
CA LYS A 230 21.75 20.81 -20.21
C LYS A 230 21.60 19.70 -21.27
N LEU A 231 20.56 18.87 -21.17
CA LEU A 231 20.34 17.72 -22.06
C LEU A 231 20.17 18.15 -23.52
N GLY A 232 19.48 19.27 -23.77
CA GLY A 232 19.26 19.80 -25.13
C GLY A 232 20.55 20.20 -25.85
N THR A 233 21.63 20.44 -25.12
CA THR A 233 22.94 20.82 -25.67
C THR A 233 23.98 19.71 -25.58
N ASP A 234 23.61 18.52 -25.10
CA ASP A 234 24.54 17.41 -24.98
C ASP A 234 24.94 16.90 -26.38
N PRO A 235 26.24 16.87 -26.73
CA PRO A 235 26.70 16.44 -28.05
C PRO A 235 26.27 15.02 -28.44
N ASP A 236 26.22 14.10 -27.47
CA ASP A 236 25.81 12.72 -27.72
C ASP A 236 24.32 12.67 -28.05
N LEU A 237 23.49 13.43 -27.35
CA LEU A 237 22.03 13.50 -27.61
C LEU A 237 21.69 14.24 -28.91
N LEU A 238 22.45 15.29 -29.24
CA LEU A 238 22.33 15.99 -30.52
C LEU A 238 22.69 15.07 -31.69
N SER A 239 23.74 14.25 -31.54
CA SER A 239 24.13 13.27 -32.55
C SER A 239 23.06 12.19 -32.80
N MET A 240 22.18 11.95 -31.83
CA MET A 240 21.07 11.00 -31.94
C MET A 240 19.84 11.59 -32.63
N GLY A 241 19.79 12.90 -32.92
CA GLY A 241 18.66 13.55 -33.59
C GLY A 241 17.35 13.57 -32.79
N ILE A 242 17.40 13.29 -31.48
CA ILE A 242 16.20 13.09 -30.65
C ILE A 242 15.39 14.38 -30.45
N PHE A 243 16.04 15.54 -30.46
CA PHE A 243 15.38 16.85 -30.29
C PHE A 243 14.86 17.48 -31.59
N GLY A 244 14.85 16.73 -32.70
CA GLY A 244 14.37 17.21 -34.00
C GLY A 244 12.84 17.33 -34.13
N SER A 245 12.06 16.78 -33.19
CA SER A 245 10.60 16.90 -33.17
C SER A 245 10.03 16.95 -31.76
N THR A 246 8.91 17.66 -31.56
CA THR A 246 8.18 17.71 -30.28
C THR A 246 7.70 16.33 -29.81
N SER A 247 7.45 15.42 -30.75
CA SER A 247 6.98 14.05 -30.47
C SER A 247 8.08 13.14 -29.91
N THR A 248 9.33 13.36 -30.32
CA THR A 248 10.49 12.60 -29.84
C THR A 248 11.00 13.19 -28.53
N GLU A 249 11.01 14.51 -28.40
CA GLU A 249 11.36 15.22 -27.16
C GLU A 249 10.49 14.77 -25.96
N SER A 250 9.17 14.75 -26.12
CA SER A 250 8.23 14.34 -25.05
C SER A 250 8.36 12.87 -24.62
N LYS A 251 8.89 12.00 -25.48
CA LYS A 251 9.12 10.57 -25.18
C LYS A 251 10.52 10.28 -24.66
N PHE A 252 11.46 11.20 -24.83
CA PHE A 252 12.86 11.02 -24.48
C PHE A 252 13.06 10.75 -23.00
N PHE A 253 12.56 11.64 -22.15
CA PHE A 253 12.81 11.53 -20.72
C PHE A 253 12.15 10.29 -20.08
N PRO A 254 10.89 9.92 -20.42
CA PRO A 254 10.34 8.63 -20.01
C PRO A 254 11.18 7.42 -20.46
N ALA A 255 11.71 7.44 -21.68
CA ALA A 255 12.59 6.36 -22.16
C ALA A 255 13.91 6.32 -21.38
N LEU A 256 14.51 7.48 -21.11
CA LEU A 256 15.73 7.59 -20.31
C LEU A 256 15.55 7.03 -18.90
N MET A 257 14.44 7.41 -18.24
CA MET A 257 14.06 6.84 -16.94
C MET A 257 13.87 5.33 -17.02
N LYS A 258 13.25 4.82 -18.10
CA LYS A 258 13.08 3.38 -18.28
C LYS A 258 14.41 2.64 -18.45
N VAL A 259 15.34 3.20 -19.22
CA VAL A 259 16.70 2.65 -19.37
C VAL A 259 17.41 2.64 -18.02
N TRP A 260 17.26 3.69 -17.22
CA TRP A 260 17.77 3.71 -15.84
C TRP A 260 17.19 2.56 -15.01
N GLU A 261 15.88 2.33 -15.05
CA GLU A 261 15.25 1.22 -14.33
C GLU A 261 15.81 -0.15 -14.72
N LEU A 262 16.09 -0.36 -16.01
CA LEU A 262 16.56 -1.63 -16.54
C LEU A 262 18.02 -1.96 -16.18
N ASN A 263 18.77 -1.02 -15.61
CA ASN A 263 20.15 -1.24 -15.17
C ASN A 263 20.24 -1.89 -13.77
N PHE A 264 19.12 -2.19 -13.12
CA PHE A 264 19.09 -2.75 -11.77
C PHE A 264 18.24 -4.02 -11.70
N ASP A 265 18.76 -5.05 -11.03
CA ASP A 265 18.06 -6.32 -10.84
C ASP A 265 16.92 -6.25 -9.82
N ASN A 266 16.98 -5.28 -8.90
CA ASN A 266 15.98 -5.10 -7.85
C ASN A 266 15.64 -3.63 -7.62
N ALA A 267 14.40 -3.39 -7.18
CA ALA A 267 13.84 -2.05 -7.00
C ALA A 267 14.49 -1.28 -5.83
N THR A 268 15.06 -1.97 -4.84
CA THR A 268 15.70 -1.37 -3.66
C THR A 268 17.03 -0.74 -4.04
N ALA A 269 17.93 -1.52 -4.66
CA ALA A 269 19.22 -1.05 -5.18
C ALA A 269 19.05 0.13 -6.15
N ARG A 270 18.00 0.10 -6.99
CA ARG A 270 17.66 1.22 -7.89
C ARG A 270 17.35 2.51 -7.14
N ARG A 271 16.60 2.43 -6.03
CA ARG A 271 16.21 3.62 -5.23
C ARG A 271 17.39 4.15 -4.42
N GLU A 272 18.23 3.26 -3.91
CA GLU A 272 19.42 3.63 -3.14
C GLU A 272 20.57 4.16 -4.01
N ALA A 273 20.52 3.90 -5.32
CA ALA A 273 21.54 4.35 -6.27
C ALA A 273 21.56 5.87 -6.46
N VAL A 274 20.41 6.55 -6.40
CA VAL A 274 20.34 8.00 -6.65
C VAL A 274 19.71 8.72 -5.47
N GLU A 275 20.46 9.62 -4.87
CA GLU A 275 19.97 10.53 -3.82
C GLU A 275 19.81 11.96 -4.33
N SER A 276 20.55 12.32 -5.39
CA SER A 276 20.59 13.66 -5.95
C SER A 276 20.35 13.65 -7.46
N VAL A 277 19.55 14.59 -7.97
CA VAL A 277 19.31 14.76 -9.40
C VAL A 277 19.41 16.25 -9.75
N SER A 278 20.14 16.58 -10.81
CA SER A 278 20.07 17.92 -11.42
C SER A 278 19.33 17.86 -12.75
N LEU A 279 18.39 18.78 -12.94
CA LEU A 279 17.68 19.08 -14.18
C LEU A 279 17.88 20.57 -14.55
N ALA A 280 18.97 21.16 -14.09
CA ALA A 280 19.26 22.57 -14.34
C ALA A 280 19.47 22.85 -15.83
N HIS A 281 19.20 24.10 -16.23
CA HIS A 281 19.50 24.59 -17.58
C HIS A 281 18.89 23.75 -18.73
N ASN A 282 17.69 23.21 -18.54
CA ASN A 282 16.96 22.46 -19.57
C ASN A 282 15.86 23.28 -20.24
N GLN A 283 15.77 24.58 -19.95
CA GLN A 283 14.77 25.51 -20.52
C GLN A 283 13.33 25.02 -20.31
N LEU A 284 13.08 24.30 -19.21
CA LEU A 284 11.76 23.74 -18.92
C LEU A 284 10.80 24.86 -18.51
N ALA A 285 9.72 25.04 -19.26
CA ALA A 285 8.62 25.93 -18.88
C ALA A 285 7.71 25.31 -17.80
N ASN A 286 7.67 23.98 -17.74
CA ASN A 286 6.95 23.18 -16.74
C ASN A 286 7.53 21.76 -16.69
N ILE A 287 7.12 20.97 -15.71
CA ILE A 287 7.67 19.62 -15.50
C ILE A 287 7.10 18.54 -16.41
N THR A 288 6.17 18.83 -17.32
CA THR A 288 5.40 17.80 -18.07
C THR A 288 6.31 16.76 -18.72
N ALA A 289 7.39 17.21 -19.36
CA ALA A 289 8.38 16.35 -20.02
C ALA A 289 9.14 15.44 -19.04
N VAL A 290 9.32 15.86 -17.79
CA VAL A 290 10.14 15.17 -16.78
C VAL A 290 9.32 14.52 -15.66
N THR A 291 7.99 14.55 -15.74
CA THR A 291 7.08 14.07 -14.67
C THR A 291 7.39 12.67 -14.14
N THR A 292 7.88 11.77 -15.00
CA THR A 292 8.23 10.37 -14.68
C THR A 292 9.38 10.23 -13.68
N LEU A 293 10.16 11.28 -13.41
CA LEU A 293 11.21 11.26 -12.39
C LEU A 293 10.66 10.84 -11.02
N ALA A 294 9.50 11.38 -10.63
CA ALA A 294 8.86 11.09 -9.35
C ALA A 294 8.36 9.63 -9.22
N GLN A 295 8.25 8.91 -10.33
CA GLN A 295 7.89 7.48 -10.33
C GLN A 295 9.15 6.60 -10.24
N THR A 296 10.22 7.05 -10.90
CA THR A 296 11.48 6.30 -11.02
C THR A 296 12.31 6.42 -9.74
N ILE A 297 12.40 7.63 -9.18
CA ILE A 297 13.22 7.99 -8.01
C ILE A 297 12.33 8.71 -6.97
N PRO A 298 11.38 7.99 -6.33
CA PRO A 298 10.40 8.60 -5.42
C PRO A 298 11.01 9.13 -4.12
N ASP A 299 12.16 8.57 -3.71
CA ASP A 299 12.83 8.82 -2.43
C ASP A 299 13.98 9.85 -2.54
N LEU A 300 13.98 10.64 -3.61
CA LEU A 300 14.98 11.67 -3.89
C LEU A 300 15.14 12.66 -2.72
N LYS A 301 16.41 12.97 -2.38
CA LYS A 301 16.76 13.91 -1.30
C LYS A 301 17.15 15.28 -1.83
N ASN A 302 17.87 15.35 -2.95
CA ASN A 302 18.35 16.61 -3.52
C ASN A 302 17.88 16.77 -4.96
N LEU A 303 17.23 17.90 -5.26
CA LEU A 303 16.73 18.21 -6.59
C LEU A 303 17.15 19.62 -7.00
N ASP A 304 17.88 19.71 -8.11
CA ASP A 304 18.25 20.99 -8.72
C ASP A 304 17.43 21.22 -9.99
N LEU A 305 16.65 22.30 -9.98
CA LEU A 305 15.79 22.80 -11.04
C LEU A 305 16.18 24.22 -11.48
N SER A 306 17.37 24.67 -11.08
CA SER A 306 17.83 26.04 -11.33
C SER A 306 17.92 26.35 -12.83
N ASN A 307 17.82 27.63 -13.17
CA ASN A 307 18.01 28.13 -14.54
C ASN A 307 17.04 27.50 -15.57
N ASN A 308 15.78 27.29 -15.17
CA ASN A 308 14.65 26.90 -16.01
C ASN A 308 13.60 28.03 -16.07
N ASP A 309 12.57 27.91 -16.90
CA ASP A 309 11.55 28.95 -17.13
C ASP A 309 10.22 28.67 -16.38
N PHE A 310 10.32 28.23 -15.12
CA PHE A 310 9.14 28.00 -14.29
C PHE A 310 8.53 29.33 -13.85
N LYS A 311 7.34 29.65 -14.34
CA LYS A 311 6.69 30.95 -14.10
C LYS A 311 6.02 31.04 -12.72
N ASP A 312 5.48 29.92 -12.25
CA ASP A 312 4.67 29.85 -11.05
C ASP A 312 4.65 28.42 -10.47
N ALA A 313 3.93 28.25 -9.36
CA ALA A 313 3.70 26.95 -8.76
C ALA A 313 2.97 25.96 -9.70
N GLN A 314 2.11 26.43 -10.63
CA GLN A 314 1.40 25.53 -11.55
C GLN A 314 2.37 24.77 -12.46
N SER A 315 3.49 25.40 -12.79
CA SER A 315 4.56 24.80 -13.60
C SER A 315 5.16 23.53 -12.97
N LEU A 316 5.04 23.37 -11.64
CA LEU A 316 5.54 22.24 -10.85
C LEU A 316 4.43 21.32 -10.29
N ILE A 317 3.15 21.58 -10.61
CA ILE A 317 2.00 20.98 -9.92
C ILE A 317 1.96 19.45 -9.92
N GLY A 318 2.49 18.81 -10.97
CA GLY A 318 2.52 17.34 -11.08
C GLY A 318 3.44 16.67 -10.05
N TRP A 319 4.35 17.43 -9.42
CA TRP A 319 5.20 16.97 -8.32
C TRP A 319 4.71 17.43 -6.93
N ARG A 320 3.54 18.07 -6.86
CA ARG A 320 2.92 18.40 -5.58
C ARG A 320 2.72 17.13 -4.76
N TRP A 321 3.23 17.13 -3.53
CA TRP A 321 3.24 16.00 -2.58
C TRP A 321 4.05 14.77 -3.03
N LYS A 322 4.91 14.90 -4.04
CA LYS A 322 5.94 13.91 -4.40
C LYS A 322 7.24 14.20 -3.65
N PHE A 323 8.24 13.35 -3.83
CA PHE A 323 9.56 13.48 -3.20
C PHE A 323 9.45 13.79 -1.71
N ARG A 324 8.77 12.91 -0.96
CA ARG A 324 8.47 13.16 0.47
C ARG A 324 9.72 13.20 1.35
N ASN A 325 10.85 12.73 0.80
CA ASN A 325 12.17 12.74 1.41
C ASN A 325 13.07 13.88 0.91
N LEU A 326 12.54 14.83 0.14
CA LEU A 326 13.32 15.95 -0.39
C LEU A 326 13.79 16.87 0.75
N GLU A 327 15.10 17.03 0.86
CA GLU A 327 15.79 17.86 1.85
C GLU A 327 16.36 19.13 1.21
N PHE A 328 16.81 19.05 -0.05
CA PHE A 328 17.34 20.17 -0.82
C PHE A 328 16.56 20.38 -2.12
N LEU A 329 16.13 21.61 -2.37
CA LEU A 329 15.53 22.04 -3.63
C LEU A 329 16.17 23.34 -4.10
N ASP A 330 16.71 23.34 -5.32
CA ASP A 330 17.19 24.55 -5.97
C ASP A 330 16.28 24.95 -7.13
N LEU A 331 15.71 26.15 -7.06
CA LEU A 331 14.91 26.80 -8.09
C LEU A 331 15.47 28.19 -8.41
N SER A 332 16.76 28.42 -8.11
CA SER A 332 17.45 29.67 -8.39
C SER A 332 17.37 30.03 -9.88
N ASN A 333 17.29 31.33 -10.18
CA ASN A 333 17.19 31.84 -11.55
C ASN A 333 15.97 31.29 -12.32
N THR A 334 14.87 31.05 -11.62
CA THR A 334 13.55 30.79 -12.22
C THR A 334 12.61 31.95 -11.90
N PRO A 335 11.68 32.36 -12.78
CA PRO A 335 10.73 33.44 -12.46
C PRO A 335 9.92 33.19 -11.19
N PHE A 336 9.56 31.92 -10.92
CA PHE A 336 8.83 31.53 -9.72
C PHE A 336 9.59 31.79 -8.42
N SER A 337 10.93 31.76 -8.43
CA SER A 337 11.72 32.02 -7.22
C SER A 337 11.57 33.45 -6.66
N ALA A 338 11.09 34.39 -7.47
CA ALA A 338 10.80 35.77 -7.06
C ALA A 338 9.38 35.96 -6.53
N ASP A 339 8.51 34.94 -6.59
CA ASP A 339 7.13 35.01 -6.11
C ASP A 339 7.11 35.11 -4.56
N PRO A 340 6.36 36.06 -3.95
CA PRO A 340 6.25 36.18 -2.50
C PRO A 340 5.76 34.91 -1.79
N THR A 341 4.95 34.09 -2.47
CA THR A 341 4.38 32.84 -1.96
C THR A 341 5.27 31.61 -2.19
N PHE A 342 6.42 31.80 -2.86
CA PHE A 342 7.34 30.74 -3.26
C PHE A 342 7.75 29.85 -2.07
N LYS A 343 8.30 30.47 -1.02
CA LYS A 343 8.80 29.76 0.16
C LYS A 343 7.70 28.94 0.84
N ASP A 344 6.58 29.56 1.16
CA ASP A 344 5.45 28.91 1.84
C ASP A 344 4.86 27.77 1.01
N THR A 345 4.81 27.95 -0.31
CA THR A 345 4.34 26.90 -1.24
C THR A 345 5.27 25.69 -1.23
N MET A 346 6.58 25.91 -1.35
CA MET A 346 7.57 24.81 -1.33
C MET A 346 7.60 24.10 0.02
N LEU A 347 7.56 24.83 1.12
CA LEU A 347 7.49 24.26 2.47
C LEU A 347 6.23 23.41 2.66
N LYS A 348 5.08 23.84 2.13
CA LYS A 348 3.83 23.08 2.19
C LYS A 348 3.90 21.79 1.37
N TRP A 349 4.58 21.80 0.23
CA TRP A 349 4.63 20.64 -0.67
C TRP A 349 5.63 19.59 -0.21
N TYR A 350 6.75 20.03 0.39
CA TYR A 350 7.87 19.18 0.78
C TYR A 350 8.14 19.31 2.29
N PRO A 351 7.54 18.43 3.11
CA PRO A 351 7.62 18.56 4.57
C PRO A 351 9.02 18.41 5.16
N LYS A 352 9.92 17.66 4.49
CA LYS A 352 11.30 17.45 4.94
C LYS A 352 12.31 18.44 4.35
N LEU A 353 11.85 19.42 3.56
CA LEU A 353 12.72 20.40 2.92
C LEU A 353 13.44 21.26 3.97
N ARG A 354 14.76 21.25 3.91
CA ARG A 354 15.69 21.98 4.79
C ARG A 354 16.34 23.15 4.07
N PHE A 355 16.75 22.95 2.82
CA PHE A 355 17.44 23.95 2.03
C PHE A 355 16.64 24.29 0.77
N LEU A 356 16.36 25.58 0.57
CA LEU A 356 15.68 26.11 -0.61
C LEU A 356 16.55 27.21 -1.22
N ASN A 357 17.00 27.03 -2.47
CA ASN A 357 17.92 27.94 -3.15
C ASN A 357 19.19 28.24 -2.30
N ASN A 358 19.78 27.20 -1.70
CA ASN A 358 20.91 27.28 -0.78
C ASN A 358 20.66 28.05 0.54
N VAL A 359 19.42 28.44 0.82
CA VAL A 359 19.02 29.05 2.10
C VAL A 359 18.40 27.99 3.00
N GLU A 360 18.86 27.91 4.25
CA GLU A 360 18.23 27.05 5.25
C GLU A 360 16.84 27.62 5.63
N VAL A 361 15.81 26.83 5.38
CA VAL A 361 14.40 27.19 5.61
C VAL A 361 13.75 26.40 6.76
N ARG A 362 14.40 25.33 7.23
CA ARG A 362 14.04 24.55 8.43
C ARG A 362 15.28 23.94 9.07
N THR A 363 15.34 23.96 10.40
CA THR A 363 16.40 23.24 11.13
C THR A 363 16.05 21.76 11.32
N ALA A 364 17.04 20.95 11.73
CA ALA A 364 16.81 19.54 12.03
C ALA A 364 15.87 19.35 13.23
N GLU A 365 15.94 20.25 14.21
CA GLU A 365 15.12 20.27 15.42
C GLU A 365 13.66 20.59 15.08
N GLU A 366 13.42 21.57 14.21
CA GLU A 366 12.07 21.93 13.76
C GLU A 366 11.39 20.77 13.01
N LEU A 367 12.15 20.03 12.19
CA LEU A 367 11.66 18.83 11.51
C LEU A 367 11.38 17.68 12.49
N ALA A 368 12.24 17.50 13.49
CA ALA A 368 12.03 16.50 14.55
C ALA A 368 10.81 16.86 15.42
N ALA A 369 10.58 18.15 15.68
CA ALA A 369 9.41 18.62 16.40
C ALA A 369 8.10 18.44 15.61
N GLN A 370 8.12 18.65 14.28
CA GLN A 370 6.97 18.37 13.40
C GLN A 370 6.57 16.89 13.37
N LYS A 371 7.49 15.96 13.66
CA LYS A 371 7.17 14.53 13.73
C LYS A 371 6.33 14.16 14.95
N LYS A 372 6.33 14.98 16.02
CA LYS A 372 5.61 14.63 17.26
C LYS A 372 4.11 14.75 17.04
N THR A 373 3.41 13.64 17.10
CA THR A 373 1.95 13.67 17.17
C THR A 373 1.51 14.32 18.49
N PRO A 374 0.34 14.99 18.56
CA PRO A 374 -0.14 15.62 19.80
C PRO A 374 -0.22 14.66 21.00
N ILE A 375 -0.38 13.37 20.72
CA ILE A 375 -0.30 12.28 21.70
C ILE A 375 0.91 11.44 21.30
N PRO A 376 1.95 11.31 22.13
CA PRO A 376 3.11 10.49 21.82
C PRO A 376 2.77 9.00 21.86
N VAL A 377 3.43 8.21 21.02
CA VAL A 377 3.36 6.75 21.08
C VAL A 377 4.02 6.26 22.38
N GLN A 378 3.27 5.53 23.20
CA GLN A 378 3.76 4.97 24.47
C GLN A 378 4.19 3.50 24.31
N ALA A 379 4.91 3.00 25.32
CA ALA A 379 5.20 1.57 25.41
C ALA A 379 3.89 0.75 25.55
N PRO A 380 3.88 -0.53 25.10
CA PRO A 380 2.70 -1.38 25.21
C PRO A 380 2.20 -1.49 26.66
N TYR A 381 0.90 -1.40 26.86
CA TYR A 381 0.30 -1.61 28.18
C TYR A 381 -0.03 -3.09 28.37
N PHE A 382 0.67 -3.74 29.31
CA PHE A 382 0.55 -5.18 29.53
C PHE A 382 0.35 -5.51 31.01
N GLN A 383 -0.90 -5.77 31.40
CA GLN A 383 -1.26 -6.20 32.76
C GLN A 383 -1.61 -7.69 32.78
N ASP A 384 -0.69 -8.48 33.33
CA ASP A 384 -0.80 -9.95 33.37
C ASP A 384 -0.12 -10.50 34.65
N GLU A 385 -0.79 -10.32 35.80
CA GLU A 385 -0.23 -10.69 37.11
C GLU A 385 0.09 -12.19 37.23
N GLY A 386 -0.54 -13.04 36.42
CA GLY A 386 -0.37 -14.51 36.44
C GLY A 386 0.43 -15.08 35.26
N GLN A 387 1.03 -14.24 34.41
CA GLN A 387 1.68 -14.66 33.15
C GLN A 387 0.76 -15.51 32.25
N ILE A 388 -0.56 -15.33 32.35
CA ILE A 388 -1.54 -16.09 31.61
C ILE A 388 -1.54 -15.62 30.15
N ALA A 389 -1.59 -14.31 29.93
CA ALA A 389 -1.57 -13.74 28.58
C ALA A 389 -0.23 -13.98 27.89
N GLU A 390 0.89 -13.82 28.58
CA GLU A 390 2.22 -14.06 28.00
C GLU A 390 2.35 -15.52 27.50
N ASN A 391 2.06 -16.49 28.38
CA ASN A 391 2.13 -17.90 28.04
C ASN A 391 1.15 -18.26 26.93
N PHE A 392 -0.07 -17.72 26.98
CA PHE A 392 -1.06 -17.90 25.93
C PHE A 392 -0.56 -17.38 24.59
N VAL A 393 -0.08 -16.13 24.49
CA VAL A 393 0.34 -15.53 23.22
C VAL A 393 1.51 -16.30 22.60
N ARG A 394 2.53 -16.65 23.39
CA ARG A 394 3.68 -17.43 22.92
C ARG A 394 3.26 -18.79 22.37
N ALA A 395 2.46 -19.54 23.13
CA ALA A 395 1.97 -20.85 22.72
C ALA A 395 0.99 -20.76 21.54
N PHE A 396 0.16 -19.71 21.50
CA PHE A 396 -0.88 -19.53 20.50
C PHE A 396 -0.29 -19.35 19.11
N PHE A 397 0.63 -18.40 18.90
CA PHE A 397 1.17 -18.15 17.56
C PHE A 397 2.06 -19.30 17.08
N ALA A 398 2.85 -19.90 17.97
CA ALA A 398 3.61 -21.11 17.66
C ALA A 398 2.69 -22.27 17.26
N GLY A 399 1.61 -22.51 18.01
CA GLY A 399 0.60 -23.51 17.66
C GLY A 399 -0.12 -23.19 16.36
N TYR A 400 -0.44 -21.91 16.11
CA TYR A 400 -1.19 -21.49 14.93
C TYR A 400 -0.41 -21.71 13.62
N ASP A 401 0.91 -21.65 13.68
CA ASP A 401 1.78 -21.88 12.53
C ASP A 401 2.14 -23.35 12.32
N ASN A 402 2.21 -24.15 13.39
CA ASN A 402 2.62 -25.56 13.33
C ASN A 402 1.44 -26.55 13.32
N ASP A 403 0.52 -26.45 14.27
CA ASP A 403 -0.66 -27.31 14.39
C ASP A 403 -1.88 -26.53 14.91
N ARG A 404 -2.66 -26.02 13.97
CA ARG A 404 -3.90 -25.29 14.24
C ARG A 404 -4.96 -26.16 14.91
N SER A 405 -4.96 -27.47 14.68
CA SER A 405 -6.01 -28.36 15.19
C SER A 405 -5.78 -28.69 16.66
N ASP A 406 -4.54 -28.97 17.04
CA ASP A 406 -4.14 -29.18 18.43
C ASP A 406 -4.38 -27.92 19.26
N LEU A 407 -3.87 -26.77 18.78
CA LEU A 407 -4.10 -25.46 19.40
C LEU A 407 -5.59 -25.21 19.65
N LEU A 408 -6.43 -25.39 18.62
CA LEU A 408 -7.85 -25.14 18.71
C LEU A 408 -8.51 -26.03 19.77
N SER A 409 -8.15 -27.32 19.80
CA SER A 409 -8.72 -28.28 20.75
C SER A 409 -8.26 -28.03 22.19
N GLY A 410 -7.11 -27.38 22.36
CA GLY A 410 -6.56 -27.04 23.67
C GLY A 410 -7.22 -25.84 24.36
N VAL A 411 -7.70 -24.83 23.61
CA VAL A 411 -8.15 -23.54 24.21
C VAL A 411 -9.49 -23.00 23.72
N TYR A 412 -10.16 -23.66 22.77
CA TYR A 412 -11.51 -23.28 22.31
C TYR A 412 -12.55 -24.33 22.73
N ASP A 413 -13.79 -23.89 22.95
CA ASP A 413 -14.92 -24.76 23.25
C ASP A 413 -16.11 -24.53 22.30
N ASN A 414 -17.25 -25.15 22.59
CA ASN A 414 -18.46 -25.07 21.77
C ASN A 414 -19.13 -23.68 21.76
N HIS A 415 -18.76 -22.81 22.69
CA HIS A 415 -19.29 -21.45 22.83
C HIS A 415 -18.30 -20.39 22.34
N SER A 416 -17.03 -20.74 22.15
CA SER A 416 -16.03 -19.87 21.54
C SER A 416 -16.49 -19.34 20.19
N THR A 417 -16.20 -18.06 19.95
CA THR A 417 -16.55 -17.39 18.70
C THR A 417 -15.31 -16.89 17.98
N PHE A 418 -15.26 -17.07 16.67
CA PHE A 418 -14.22 -16.56 15.79
C PHE A 418 -14.83 -15.72 14.67
N THR A 419 -14.20 -14.57 14.38
CA THR A 419 -14.49 -13.81 13.15
C THR A 419 -13.19 -13.35 12.49
N LEU A 420 -13.20 -13.37 11.16
CA LEU A 420 -12.12 -12.87 10.32
C LEU A 420 -12.63 -11.68 9.54
N ASN A 421 -11.87 -10.61 9.42
CA ASN A 421 -12.15 -9.50 8.51
C ASN A 421 -10.90 -9.06 7.74
N VAL A 422 -11.11 -8.48 6.56
CA VAL A 422 -10.04 -7.96 5.69
C VAL A 422 -10.27 -6.46 5.48
N ASN A 423 -9.23 -5.68 5.76
CA ASN A 423 -9.15 -4.25 5.49
C ASN A 423 -8.28 -3.99 4.25
N THR A 424 -8.94 -3.92 3.08
CA THR A 424 -8.26 -3.64 1.80
C THR A 424 -7.90 -2.17 1.60
N SER A 425 -8.29 -1.29 2.53
CA SER A 425 -8.02 0.16 2.48
C SER A 425 -6.87 0.61 3.38
N ALA A 426 -6.24 -0.31 4.10
CA ALA A 426 -5.14 0.03 4.99
C ALA A 426 -3.95 0.63 4.21
N PRO A 427 -3.23 1.61 4.80
CA PRO A 427 -1.96 2.08 4.29
C PRO A 427 -0.98 0.92 4.14
N ARG A 428 -0.15 0.98 3.10
CA ARG A 428 0.89 -0.01 2.82
C ARG A 428 2.25 0.60 3.14
N ALA A 429 3.15 -0.23 3.65
CA ALA A 429 4.56 0.10 3.62
C ALA A 429 4.95 0.41 2.16
N GLN A 430 5.73 1.46 1.97
CA GLN A 430 6.36 1.66 0.66
C GLN A 430 7.16 0.38 0.35
N GLN A 431 7.11 -0.10 -0.89
CA GLN A 431 7.88 -1.26 -1.40
C GLN A 431 7.20 -2.64 -1.39
N THR A 432 5.97 -2.82 -0.89
CA THR A 432 5.26 -4.11 -1.02
C THR A 432 4.32 -4.16 -2.23
N GLU A 433 4.51 -5.16 -3.09
CA GLU A 433 3.53 -5.54 -4.10
C GLU A 433 2.18 -5.91 -3.44
N PRO A 434 1.03 -5.60 -4.06
CA PRO A 434 -0.26 -5.93 -3.48
C PRO A 434 -0.47 -7.44 -3.43
N ALA A 435 -0.46 -8.01 -2.23
CA ALA A 435 -0.83 -9.41 -2.03
C ALA A 435 -2.35 -9.62 -2.31
N PRO A 436 -2.74 -10.62 -3.10
CA PRO A 436 -4.15 -10.96 -3.34
C PRO A 436 -4.87 -11.31 -2.04
N TRP A 437 -6.20 -11.20 -2.04
CA TRP A 437 -7.03 -11.48 -0.86
C TRP A 437 -7.98 -12.68 -1.05
N ASP A 438 -7.91 -13.37 -2.19
CA ASP A 438 -8.82 -14.45 -2.57
C ASP A 438 -9.05 -15.52 -1.49
N PRO A 439 -8.03 -15.98 -0.73
CA PRO A 439 -8.22 -16.98 0.32
C PRO A 439 -9.05 -16.49 1.51
N TYR A 440 -9.12 -15.17 1.73
CA TYR A 440 -9.70 -14.53 2.91
C TYR A 440 -10.99 -13.76 2.61
N ILE A 441 -11.09 -13.12 1.44
CA ILE A 441 -12.11 -12.11 1.17
C ILE A 441 -13.54 -12.67 1.19
N LYS A 442 -13.72 -13.92 0.79
CA LYS A 442 -15.02 -14.62 0.83
C LYS A 442 -15.47 -14.95 2.27
N LYS A 443 -14.51 -15.08 3.19
CA LYS A 443 -14.72 -15.38 4.62
C LYS A 443 -14.77 -14.11 5.48
N SER A 444 -14.28 -12.98 4.96
CA SER A 444 -14.21 -11.68 5.65
C SER A 444 -15.58 -11.21 6.14
N ARG A 445 -15.69 -10.79 7.40
CA ARG A 445 -16.85 -10.20 8.06
C ARG A 445 -16.63 -8.69 8.31
N ASN A 446 -16.25 -7.96 7.27
CA ASN A 446 -16.17 -6.50 7.34
C ASN A 446 -17.58 -5.88 7.16
N LEU A 447 -18.19 -5.46 8.27
CA LEU A 447 -19.57 -4.94 8.28
C LEU A 447 -19.75 -3.60 7.53
N LEU A 448 -18.66 -2.85 7.30
CA LEU A 448 -18.68 -1.65 6.45
C LEU A 448 -18.76 -1.99 4.95
N LYS A 449 -18.32 -3.20 4.57
CA LYS A 449 -18.31 -3.66 3.17
C LYS A 449 -19.49 -4.58 2.85
N ILE A 450 -19.93 -5.38 3.81
CA ILE A 450 -21.01 -6.34 3.64
C ILE A 450 -22.29 -5.72 4.17
N SER A 451 -23.29 -5.49 3.32
CA SER A 451 -24.59 -4.95 3.70
C SER A 451 -25.64 -6.02 4.01
N HIS A 452 -25.55 -7.20 3.38
CA HIS A 452 -26.55 -8.25 3.48
C HIS A 452 -26.47 -9.02 4.82
N LEU A 453 -27.57 -9.04 5.58
CA LEU A 453 -27.64 -9.66 6.91
C LEU A 453 -27.28 -11.16 6.92
N PRO A 454 -27.78 -12.02 6.02
CA PRO A 454 -27.42 -13.44 6.02
C PRO A 454 -25.91 -13.67 5.86
N ALA A 455 -25.24 -12.86 5.05
CA ALA A 455 -23.78 -12.91 4.88
C ALA A 455 -23.03 -12.44 6.13
N ARG A 456 -23.56 -11.47 6.88
CA ARG A 456 -22.98 -11.02 8.16
C ARG A 456 -23.10 -12.08 9.25
N MET A 457 -24.22 -12.80 9.29
CA MET A 457 -24.50 -13.83 10.29
C MET A 457 -23.72 -15.12 10.00
N SER A 458 -23.65 -15.54 8.73
CA SER A 458 -22.94 -16.78 8.34
C SER A 458 -21.42 -16.71 8.47
N ARG A 459 -20.83 -15.50 8.57
CA ARG A 459 -19.37 -15.29 8.74
C ARG A 459 -18.94 -15.12 10.20
N THR A 460 -19.81 -15.49 11.13
CA THR A 460 -19.47 -15.72 12.54
C THR A 460 -19.38 -17.22 12.76
N TYR A 461 -18.23 -17.70 13.23
CA TYR A 461 -17.97 -19.12 13.44
C TYR A 461 -18.01 -19.39 14.93
N THR A 462 -18.96 -20.20 15.37
CA THR A 462 -19.16 -20.55 16.78
C THR A 462 -18.92 -22.03 16.98
N GLY A 463 -18.10 -22.36 17.97
CA GLY A 463 -17.73 -23.71 18.33
C GLY A 463 -16.52 -24.25 17.57
N VAL A 464 -15.80 -25.16 18.22
CA VAL A 464 -14.53 -25.74 17.75
C VAL A 464 -14.61 -26.23 16.29
N GLU A 465 -15.63 -26.99 15.90
CA GLU A 465 -15.68 -27.59 14.56
C GLU A 465 -15.74 -26.55 13.43
N LYS A 466 -16.62 -25.54 13.55
CA LYS A 466 -16.76 -24.49 12.53
C LYS A 466 -15.50 -23.63 12.43
N ILE A 467 -14.81 -23.42 13.55
CA ILE A 467 -13.54 -22.69 13.57
C ILE A 467 -12.44 -23.53 12.91
N ARG A 468 -12.40 -24.85 13.17
CA ARG A 468 -11.46 -25.79 12.54
C ARG A 468 -11.59 -25.81 11.03
N ASP A 469 -12.82 -25.95 10.52
CA ASP A 469 -13.10 -25.98 9.08
C ASP A 469 -12.60 -24.69 8.40
N LEU A 470 -12.86 -23.55 9.05
CA LEU A 470 -12.38 -22.27 8.58
C LEU A 470 -10.85 -22.21 8.59
N TRP A 471 -10.19 -22.50 9.72
CA TRP A 471 -8.74 -22.42 9.87
C TRP A 471 -7.98 -23.34 8.91
N THR A 472 -8.53 -24.52 8.63
CA THR A 472 -7.99 -25.48 7.65
C THR A 472 -8.03 -24.93 6.23
N SER A 473 -9.05 -24.12 5.93
CA SER A 473 -9.19 -23.48 4.62
C SER A 473 -8.34 -22.22 4.44
N LEU A 474 -7.64 -21.75 5.48
CA LEU A 474 -6.78 -20.57 5.43
C LEU A 474 -5.33 -20.98 5.09
N PRO A 475 -4.59 -20.17 4.32
CA PRO A 475 -3.18 -20.42 4.04
C PRO A 475 -2.34 -20.66 5.29
N ALA A 476 -1.25 -21.43 5.16
CA ALA A 476 -0.26 -21.58 6.22
C ALA A 476 0.46 -20.25 6.47
N THR A 477 0.81 -20.01 7.72
CA THR A 477 1.41 -18.76 8.17
C THR A 477 2.71 -19.04 8.90
N ARG A 478 3.58 -18.03 8.95
CA ARG A 478 4.76 -18.00 9.81
C ARG A 478 4.90 -16.63 10.43
N HIS A 479 4.77 -16.55 11.73
CA HIS A 479 4.95 -15.34 12.50
C HIS A 479 6.43 -15.19 12.91
N PRO A 480 6.92 -13.95 13.07
CA PRO A 480 8.24 -13.71 13.64
C PRO A 480 8.35 -14.28 15.05
N ASP A 481 9.52 -14.79 15.42
CA ASP A 481 9.72 -15.21 16.81
C ASP A 481 9.62 -13.99 17.75
N ILE A 482 8.73 -14.08 18.74
CA ILE A 482 8.40 -12.94 19.63
C ILE A 482 9.62 -12.51 20.46
N ALA A 483 10.50 -13.43 20.85
CA ALA A 483 11.67 -13.12 21.65
C ALA A 483 12.82 -12.55 20.80
N ALA A 484 12.98 -13.04 19.56
CA ALA A 484 14.01 -12.58 18.64
C ALA A 484 13.67 -11.25 17.95
N HIS A 485 12.38 -10.99 17.71
CA HIS A 485 11.88 -9.82 16.96
C HIS A 485 10.77 -9.07 17.70
N PRO A 486 10.95 -8.66 18.97
CA PRO A 486 9.90 -8.01 19.77
C PRO A 486 9.41 -6.69 19.16
N GLU A 487 10.23 -5.99 18.37
CA GLU A 487 9.88 -4.76 17.67
C GLU A 487 8.76 -4.92 16.63
N GLU A 488 8.58 -6.14 16.12
CA GLU A 488 7.56 -6.47 15.12
C GLU A 488 6.20 -6.82 15.73
N TRP A 489 6.11 -6.76 17.06
CA TRP A 489 4.91 -7.06 17.84
C TRP A 489 4.52 -5.87 18.72
N LEU A 490 3.24 -5.51 18.69
CA LEU A 490 2.61 -4.69 19.72
C LEU A 490 1.55 -5.56 20.38
N ILE A 491 1.79 -5.93 21.65
CA ILE A 491 0.91 -6.78 22.43
C ILE A 491 0.46 -5.99 23.66
N GLU A 492 -0.85 -5.82 23.80
CA GLU A 492 -1.47 -5.17 24.94
C GLU A 492 -2.39 -6.15 25.66
N CYS A 493 -2.45 -6.05 26.98
CA CYS A 493 -3.25 -6.92 27.83
C CYS A 493 -3.93 -6.13 28.94
N TYR A 494 -5.24 -6.32 29.07
CA TYR A 494 -6.07 -5.66 30.06
C TYR A 494 -6.92 -6.69 30.82
N PRO A 495 -6.94 -6.67 32.17
CA PRO A 495 -7.91 -7.42 32.92
C PRO A 495 -9.31 -6.86 32.67
N ILE A 496 -10.27 -7.75 32.45
CA ILE A 496 -11.68 -7.38 32.24
C ILE A 496 -12.58 -8.18 33.20
N PRO A 497 -13.52 -7.51 33.89
CA PRO A 497 -14.48 -8.19 34.76
C PRO A 497 -15.75 -8.62 34.01
N GLY A 498 -16.58 -9.43 34.67
CA GLY A 498 -17.96 -9.68 34.23
C GLY A 498 -18.10 -10.59 33.02
N LEU A 499 -17.11 -11.43 32.73
CA LEU A 499 -17.22 -12.45 31.69
C LEU A 499 -18.18 -13.57 32.11
N PRO A 500 -18.89 -14.22 31.16
CA PRO A 500 -19.75 -15.35 31.49
C PRO A 500 -18.95 -16.51 32.08
N ASP A 501 -19.37 -16.96 33.26
CA ASP A 501 -18.80 -18.15 33.91
C ASP A 501 -19.33 -19.43 33.23
N ALA A 502 -18.41 -20.23 32.69
CA ALA A 502 -18.73 -21.50 32.04
C ALA A 502 -19.33 -22.53 33.02
N SER A 503 -18.96 -22.47 34.31
CA SER A 503 -19.45 -23.37 35.34
C SER A 503 -20.84 -22.98 35.86
N GLY A 504 -21.28 -21.75 35.56
CA GLY A 504 -22.53 -21.18 36.05
C GLY A 504 -22.56 -20.94 37.56
N GLN A 505 -21.41 -21.00 38.25
CA GLN A 505 -21.32 -20.81 39.70
C GLN A 505 -21.37 -19.32 40.09
N SER A 506 -20.81 -18.45 39.25
CA SER A 506 -20.85 -17.00 39.46
C SER A 506 -21.94 -16.34 38.62
N THR A 507 -22.95 -15.78 39.30
CA THR A 507 -24.03 -14.99 38.66
C THR A 507 -23.57 -13.59 38.24
N THR A 508 -22.51 -13.06 38.86
CA THR A 508 -21.93 -11.75 38.54
C THR A 508 -20.85 -11.82 37.46
N GLY A 509 -20.52 -13.03 37.00
CA GLY A 509 -19.46 -13.31 36.04
C GLY A 509 -18.09 -13.50 36.71
N VAL A 510 -17.08 -13.72 35.87
CA VAL A 510 -15.68 -13.97 36.26
C VAL A 510 -14.75 -12.96 35.61
N GLY A 511 -13.56 -12.79 36.18
CA GLY A 511 -12.49 -12.02 35.56
C GLY A 511 -11.89 -12.77 34.37
N GLY A 512 -11.32 -12.03 33.43
CA GLY A 512 -10.50 -12.57 32.35
C GLY A 512 -9.63 -11.49 31.73
N LEU A 513 -9.14 -11.75 30.53
CA LEU A 513 -8.12 -10.91 29.87
C LEU A 513 -8.57 -10.52 28.47
N LEU A 514 -8.49 -9.24 28.15
CA LEU A 514 -8.54 -8.72 26.79
C LEU A 514 -7.11 -8.58 26.28
N ILE A 515 -6.76 -9.33 25.24
CA ILE A 515 -5.44 -9.29 24.63
C ILE A 515 -5.59 -8.72 23.22
N MET A 516 -4.82 -7.70 22.89
CA MET A 516 -4.75 -7.11 21.56
C MET A 516 -3.35 -7.30 21.01
N VAL A 517 -3.25 -7.89 19.82
CA VAL A 517 -1.98 -8.22 19.18
C VAL A 517 -1.95 -7.59 17.81
N HIS A 518 -0.98 -6.72 17.57
CA HIS A 518 -0.66 -6.18 16.26
C HIS A 518 0.70 -6.72 15.82
N GLY A 519 0.79 -7.16 14.58
CA GLY A 519 2.05 -7.68 14.05
C GLY A 519 2.00 -7.99 12.57
N LYS A 520 2.96 -8.80 12.13
CA LYS A 520 3.04 -9.34 10.76
C LYS A 520 3.10 -10.86 10.76
N PHE A 521 2.81 -11.45 9.60
CA PHE A 521 3.15 -12.84 9.31
C PHE A 521 3.49 -12.98 7.83
N ASP A 522 4.25 -14.03 7.53
CA ASP A 522 4.50 -14.49 6.18
C ASP A 522 3.51 -15.60 5.83
N GLU A 523 2.77 -15.40 4.73
CA GLU A 523 1.89 -16.40 4.16
C GLU A 523 2.68 -17.33 3.24
N ILE A 524 2.58 -18.63 3.46
CA ILE A 524 3.25 -19.64 2.64
C ILE A 524 2.27 -20.14 1.60
N ASN A 525 2.46 -19.73 0.34
CA ASN A 525 1.62 -20.16 -0.79
C ASN A 525 2.49 -20.81 -1.88
N GLY A 526 2.76 -22.10 -1.72
CA GLY A 526 3.70 -22.83 -2.58
C GLY A 526 5.10 -22.25 -2.44
N THR A 527 5.68 -21.78 -3.56
CA THR A 527 7.02 -21.16 -3.57
C THR A 527 6.99 -19.65 -3.29
N LYS A 528 5.81 -19.03 -3.22
CA LYS A 528 5.68 -17.59 -3.01
C LYS A 528 5.39 -17.31 -1.55
N VAL A 529 6.16 -16.39 -0.98
CA VAL A 529 5.93 -15.84 0.37
C VAL A 529 5.30 -14.46 0.24
N GLU A 530 4.17 -14.25 0.90
CA GLU A 530 3.49 -12.95 0.93
C GLU A 530 3.38 -12.45 2.36
N THR A 531 4.02 -11.32 2.66
CA THR A 531 3.97 -10.71 3.99
C THR A 531 2.70 -9.88 4.16
N ARG A 532 2.01 -10.07 5.29
CA ARG A 532 0.80 -9.31 5.67
C ARG A 532 0.92 -8.79 7.09
N SER A 533 0.14 -7.76 7.39
CA SER A 533 -0.06 -7.31 8.78
C SER A 533 -1.40 -7.81 9.30
N PHE A 534 -1.49 -8.04 10.61
CA PHE A 534 -2.72 -8.45 11.26
C PHE A 534 -2.94 -7.70 12.58
N ASP A 535 -4.20 -7.61 12.99
CA ASP A 535 -4.63 -7.19 14.31
C ASP A 535 -5.52 -8.31 14.84
N ARG A 536 -5.14 -8.93 15.95
CA ARG A 536 -5.90 -10.03 16.55
C ARG A 536 -6.28 -9.68 17.98
N THR A 537 -7.55 -9.82 18.29
CA THR A 537 -8.10 -9.52 19.61
C THR A 537 -8.67 -10.78 20.22
N PHE A 538 -8.19 -11.15 21.39
CA PHE A 538 -8.68 -12.27 22.18
C PHE A 538 -9.39 -11.78 23.43
N ILE A 539 -10.48 -12.46 23.77
CA ILE A 539 -11.08 -12.41 25.09
C ILE A 539 -10.87 -13.78 25.72
N LEU A 540 -10.02 -13.83 26.75
CA LEU A 540 -9.77 -15.03 27.55
C LEU A 540 -10.61 -14.99 28.82
N GLY A 541 -11.11 -16.15 29.23
CA GLY A 541 -11.66 -16.36 30.55
C GLY A 541 -11.33 -17.75 31.09
N PRO A 542 -11.71 -18.05 32.34
CA PRO A 542 -11.57 -19.38 32.91
C PRO A 542 -12.31 -20.44 32.08
N GLY A 543 -11.72 -21.63 31.98
CA GLY A 543 -12.33 -22.75 31.26
C GLY A 543 -11.59 -24.06 31.44
N GLY A 544 -12.14 -25.14 30.87
CA GLY A 544 -11.56 -26.48 30.96
C GLY A 544 -10.40 -26.74 29.99
N GLY A 545 -9.90 -25.72 29.29
CA GLY A 545 -8.78 -25.85 28.35
C GLY A 545 -7.42 -25.95 29.03
N MET A 546 -6.37 -26.08 28.23
CA MET A 546 -4.98 -26.10 28.67
C MET A 546 -4.67 -24.85 29.50
N GLY A 547 -4.07 -25.02 30.67
CA GLY A 547 -3.78 -23.89 31.59
C GLY A 547 -5.01 -23.32 32.31
N GLY A 548 -6.16 -23.99 32.26
CA GLY A 548 -7.39 -23.53 32.92
C GLY A 548 -8.06 -22.34 32.24
N ILE A 549 -7.72 -22.08 30.97
CA ILE A 549 -8.23 -20.97 30.18
C ILE A 549 -9.10 -21.43 29.02
N ARG A 550 -9.89 -20.49 28.51
CA ARG A 550 -10.70 -20.62 27.31
C ARG A 550 -10.71 -19.31 26.53
N VAL A 551 -10.56 -19.39 25.22
CA VAL A 551 -10.82 -18.27 24.31
C VAL A 551 -12.34 -18.13 24.12
N ILE A 552 -12.93 -17.05 24.62
CA ILE A 552 -14.36 -16.77 24.47
C ILE A 552 -14.63 -16.13 23.10
N SER A 553 -13.78 -15.19 22.70
CA SER A 553 -13.88 -14.46 21.43
C SER A 553 -12.51 -14.26 20.84
N ASP A 554 -12.37 -14.53 19.54
CA ASP A 554 -11.18 -14.28 18.74
C ASP A 554 -11.57 -13.54 17.45
N ILE A 555 -11.00 -12.34 17.29
CA ILE A 555 -11.27 -11.47 16.15
C ILE A 555 -9.95 -11.23 15.42
N LEU A 556 -9.85 -11.74 14.19
CA LEU A 556 -8.71 -11.53 13.30
C LEU A 556 -9.04 -10.47 12.24
N CYS A 557 -8.27 -9.39 12.21
CA CYS A 557 -8.26 -8.38 11.18
C CYS A 557 -7.00 -8.52 10.33
N LEU A 558 -7.15 -8.68 9.02
CA LEU A 558 -6.03 -8.75 8.09
C LEU A 558 -5.93 -7.49 7.26
N ARG A 559 -4.71 -7.03 7.02
CA ARG A 559 -4.41 -5.87 6.18
C ARG A 559 -3.10 -6.03 5.44
N ALA A 560 -2.91 -5.21 4.42
CA ALA A 560 -1.64 -5.21 3.69
C ALA A 560 -0.49 -4.84 4.63
N TYR A 561 0.71 -5.34 4.37
CA TYR A 561 1.86 -5.06 5.24
C TYR A 561 2.11 -3.56 5.35
N GLY A 562 2.17 -3.08 6.60
CA GLY A 562 2.27 -1.65 6.93
C GLY A 562 3.57 -1.25 7.63
N GLY A 563 4.48 -2.19 7.91
CA GLY A 563 5.59 -1.97 8.83
C GLY A 563 5.16 -1.97 10.30
N HIS A 564 6.10 -1.68 11.19
CA HIS A 564 5.92 -1.63 12.65
C HIS A 564 6.27 -0.26 13.27
N GLU A 565 6.63 0.72 12.42
CA GLU A 565 7.05 2.06 12.87
C GLU A 565 5.97 2.81 13.66
N ALA A 566 4.69 2.47 13.44
CA ALA A 566 3.55 3.16 14.06
C ALA A 566 3.47 2.97 15.58
N TRP A 567 4.14 1.98 16.15
CA TRP A 567 4.19 1.72 17.59
C TRP A 567 5.60 1.81 18.18
N ALA A 568 6.54 2.42 17.45
CA ALA A 568 7.83 2.76 18.01
C ALA A 568 7.64 3.88 19.06
N PRO A 569 8.01 3.68 20.35
CA PRO A 569 7.77 4.67 21.38
C PRO A 569 8.44 6.03 21.07
N GLU A 570 7.68 7.11 21.18
CA GLU A 570 8.17 8.47 20.99
C GLU A 570 8.75 9.00 22.32
N GLY A 571 10.05 9.29 22.38
CA GLY A 571 10.62 10.01 23.52
C GLY A 571 11.54 9.23 24.45
N LEU A 572 12.07 8.08 24.03
CA LEU A 572 13.42 7.77 24.49
C LEU A 572 14.35 8.79 23.81
N PRO A 573 15.18 9.57 24.54
CA PRO A 573 16.38 10.05 23.87
C PRO A 573 16.99 8.81 23.23
N ALA A 574 17.48 8.94 22.00
CA ALA A 574 18.62 8.11 21.66
C ALA A 574 19.63 8.41 22.77
N VAL A 575 19.67 7.55 23.80
CA VAL A 575 20.95 7.17 24.38
C VAL A 575 21.80 7.01 23.14
N PRO A 576 22.89 7.79 22.96
CA PRO A 576 23.78 7.55 21.85
C PRO A 576 23.93 6.04 21.82
N GLN A 577 23.49 5.42 20.72
CA GLN A 577 23.96 4.10 20.43
C GLN A 577 25.46 4.33 20.37
N ALA A 578 26.14 4.03 21.49
CA ALA A 578 27.44 3.42 21.39
C ALA A 578 27.26 2.39 20.28
N ALA A 579 28.06 2.57 19.23
CA ALA A 579 28.04 1.75 18.03
C ALA A 579 27.69 0.30 18.40
N PRO A 580 26.89 -0.40 17.58
CA PRO A 580 26.42 -1.74 17.91
C PRO A 580 27.59 -2.52 18.51
N PRO A 581 27.43 -3.16 19.69
CA PRO A 581 28.42 -4.15 20.09
C PRO A 581 28.47 -5.10 18.91
N VAL A 582 29.65 -5.15 18.28
CA VAL A 582 29.97 -6.15 17.28
C VAL A 582 29.43 -7.46 17.85
N ALA A 583 28.59 -8.13 17.07
CA ALA A 583 28.07 -9.44 17.43
C ALA A 583 29.19 -10.24 18.11
N PRO A 584 28.95 -10.99 19.20
CA PRO A 584 29.91 -12.00 19.61
C PRO A 584 30.12 -12.88 18.38
N GLN A 585 31.26 -12.63 17.71
CA GLN A 585 31.86 -13.58 16.81
C GLN A 585 31.84 -14.89 17.56
N ALA A 586 31.43 -15.95 16.86
CA ALA A 586 31.47 -17.32 17.34
C ALA A 586 32.63 -17.48 18.31
N ALA A 587 32.32 -17.89 19.54
CA ALA A 587 33.25 -17.98 20.66
C ALA A 587 34.68 -18.22 20.16
N PRO A 588 35.61 -17.26 20.32
CA PRO A 588 37.01 -17.61 20.24
C PRO A 588 37.18 -18.67 21.33
N GLN A 589 37.56 -19.87 20.90
CA GLN A 589 38.06 -20.90 21.78
C GLN A 589 38.90 -20.23 22.86
N THR A 590 38.63 -20.57 24.11
CA THR A 590 39.38 -20.09 25.28
C THR A 590 40.87 -20.25 25.02
N VAL A 591 41.53 -19.17 24.62
CA VAL A 591 42.99 -19.09 24.64
C VAL A 591 43.34 -18.99 26.11
N ALA A 592 43.70 -20.13 26.70
CA ALA A 592 44.20 -20.19 28.06
C ALA A 592 45.40 -19.24 28.17
N VAL A 593 45.26 -18.17 28.96
CA VAL A 593 46.41 -17.33 29.34
C VAL A 593 47.24 -18.14 30.33
N PRO A 594 48.52 -18.42 30.05
CA PRO A 594 49.37 -19.18 30.97
C PRO A 594 49.45 -18.47 32.33
N GLY A 595 48.98 -19.13 33.39
CA GLY A 595 49.03 -18.62 34.76
C GLY A 595 47.75 -17.96 35.30
N ALA A 596 46.67 -17.87 34.53
CA ALA A 596 45.37 -17.39 35.04
C ALA A 596 44.60 -18.50 35.80
N PRO A 597 44.13 -18.26 37.04
CA PRO A 597 43.22 -19.17 37.73
C PRO A 597 41.92 -19.37 36.94
N GLU A 598 41.33 -20.55 37.05
CA GLU A 598 40.07 -20.89 36.38
C GLU A 598 38.95 -19.95 36.86
N GLY A 599 38.31 -19.23 35.94
CA GLY A 599 37.28 -18.23 36.26
C GLY A 599 37.79 -16.82 36.63
N TYR A 600 39.09 -16.53 36.46
CA TYR A 600 39.63 -15.17 36.62
C TYR A 600 39.07 -14.21 35.55
N GLY A 601 38.54 -13.05 35.95
CA GLY A 601 37.88 -12.09 35.05
C GLY A 601 36.42 -12.42 34.70
N MET A 602 35.82 -13.45 35.31
CA MET A 602 34.42 -13.83 35.11
C MET A 602 33.55 -13.50 36.33
N PRO A 603 32.26 -13.13 36.15
CA PRO A 603 31.33 -12.94 37.26
C PRO A 603 31.13 -14.23 38.07
N ALA A 604 31.22 -14.14 39.40
CA ALA A 604 30.99 -15.26 40.30
C ALA A 604 30.21 -14.80 41.55
N PRO A 605 29.39 -15.67 42.18
CA PRO A 605 28.66 -15.32 43.40
C PRO A 605 29.62 -14.84 44.50
N GLY A 606 29.46 -13.60 44.95
CA GLY A 606 30.30 -12.99 46.00
C GLY A 606 31.49 -12.15 45.49
N LYS A 607 31.74 -12.07 44.18
CA LYS A 607 32.69 -11.11 43.60
C LYS A 607 31.99 -9.79 43.26
N ALA A 608 32.56 -8.67 43.69
CA ALA A 608 32.06 -7.35 43.32
C ALA A 608 32.34 -7.04 41.84
N ASP A 609 31.45 -6.30 41.18
CA ASP A 609 31.60 -5.94 39.75
C ASP A 609 32.89 -5.17 39.47
N THR A 610 33.34 -4.35 40.42
CA THR A 610 34.61 -3.61 40.34
C THR A 610 35.82 -4.56 40.29
N GLN A 611 35.76 -5.66 41.03
CA GLN A 611 36.82 -6.68 41.03
C GLN A 611 36.84 -7.46 39.71
N VAL A 612 35.67 -7.79 39.15
CA VAL A 612 35.58 -8.47 37.84
C VAL A 612 36.13 -7.58 36.72
N GLN A 613 35.81 -6.29 36.74
CA GLN A 613 36.35 -5.32 35.77
C GLN A 613 37.87 -5.16 35.89
N GLN A 614 38.40 -5.12 37.10
CA GLN A 614 39.84 -5.06 37.34
C GLN A 614 40.56 -6.31 36.82
N GLU A 615 40.05 -7.50 37.13
CA GLU A 615 40.60 -8.77 36.65
C GLU A 615 40.57 -8.85 35.09
N GLN A 616 39.53 -8.31 34.44
CA GLN A 616 39.44 -8.23 32.97
C GLN A 616 40.49 -7.27 32.37
N LEU A 617 40.74 -6.13 33.01
CA LEU A 617 41.80 -5.21 32.58
C LEU A 617 43.18 -5.86 32.74
N VAL A 618 43.42 -6.61 33.81
CA VAL A 618 44.69 -7.36 34.00
C VAL A 618 44.91 -8.37 32.89
N LEU A 619 43.88 -9.10 32.48
CA LEU A 619 43.95 -10.06 31.37
C LEU A 619 44.28 -9.36 30.04
N GLN A 620 43.65 -8.22 29.77
CA GLN A 620 43.91 -7.45 28.55
C GLN A 620 45.33 -6.84 28.54
N MET A 621 45.82 -6.38 29.69
CA MET A 621 47.18 -5.84 29.83
C MET A 621 48.22 -6.95 29.63
N SER A 622 48.00 -8.12 30.24
CA SER A 622 48.88 -9.30 30.10
C SER A 622 48.94 -9.80 28.66
N SER A 623 47.80 -9.87 27.96
CA SER A 623 47.76 -10.32 26.56
C SER A 623 48.48 -9.34 25.61
N THR A 624 48.36 -8.03 25.86
CA THR A 624 48.95 -6.99 25.02
C THR A 624 50.46 -6.86 25.23
N THR A 625 50.92 -6.94 26.49
CA THR A 625 52.33 -6.69 26.85
C THR A 625 53.18 -7.96 26.94
N ARG A 626 52.52 -9.14 26.96
CA ARG A 626 53.09 -10.43 27.36
C ARG A 626 53.68 -10.45 28.77
N MET A 627 53.26 -9.54 29.64
CA MET A 627 53.65 -9.61 31.04
C MET A 627 52.85 -10.69 31.78
N THR A 628 53.40 -11.20 32.87
CA THR A 628 52.65 -12.06 33.80
C THR A 628 51.47 -11.28 34.41
N LEU A 629 50.46 -11.98 34.91
CA LEU A 629 49.27 -11.33 35.50
C LEU A 629 49.65 -10.41 36.67
N GLN A 630 50.59 -10.85 37.51
CA GLN A 630 51.06 -10.07 38.64
C GLN A 630 51.69 -8.73 38.22
N TYR A 631 52.53 -8.72 37.19
CA TYR A 631 53.14 -7.48 36.70
C TYR A 631 52.14 -6.62 35.91
N SER A 632 51.15 -7.24 35.28
CA SER A 632 50.06 -6.55 34.59
C SER A 632 49.15 -5.82 35.58
N GLU A 633 48.84 -6.44 36.71
CA GLU A 633 48.11 -5.81 37.82
C GLU A 633 48.90 -4.68 38.48
N MET A 634 50.21 -4.87 38.67
CA MET A 634 51.10 -3.84 39.22
C MET A 634 51.18 -2.60 38.30
N ALA A 635 51.24 -2.82 36.98
CA ALA A 635 51.24 -1.74 36.01
C ALA A 635 49.90 -0.98 36.00
N LEU A 636 48.77 -1.68 36.08
CA LEU A 636 47.46 -1.05 36.10
C LEU A 636 47.22 -0.28 37.42
N SER A 637 47.49 -0.91 38.56
CA SER A 637 47.32 -0.27 39.87
C SER A 637 48.21 0.96 40.06
N GLY A 638 49.46 0.91 39.58
CA GLY A 638 50.39 2.05 39.59
C GLY A 638 50.01 3.21 38.65
N ASN A 639 49.10 2.98 37.69
CA ASN A 639 48.62 3.97 36.74
C ASN A 639 47.11 4.24 36.89
N GLY A 640 46.55 4.04 38.10
CA GLY A 640 45.16 4.38 38.42
C GLY A 640 44.12 3.56 37.67
N TRP A 641 44.43 2.31 37.33
CA TRP A 641 43.60 1.40 36.53
C TRP A 641 43.25 1.92 35.12
N ASN A 642 44.04 2.85 34.61
CA ASN A 642 43.92 3.35 33.25
C ASN A 642 44.83 2.56 32.30
N MET A 643 44.22 1.81 31.38
CA MET A 643 44.93 0.92 30.43
C MET A 643 45.91 1.69 29.52
N GLU A 644 45.52 2.86 29.03
CA GLU A 644 46.35 3.63 28.09
C GLU A 644 47.58 4.23 28.78
N ALA A 645 47.40 4.75 29.99
CA ALA A 645 48.50 5.23 30.83
C ALA A 645 49.46 4.08 31.21
N ALA A 646 48.92 2.91 31.57
CA ALA A 646 49.70 1.73 31.92
C ALA A 646 50.53 1.20 30.74
N LEU A 647 49.96 1.15 29.53
CA LEU A 647 50.67 0.73 28.31
C LEU A 647 51.78 1.70 27.92
N LYS A 648 51.54 3.01 28.06
CA LYS A 648 52.56 4.03 27.81
C LYS A 648 53.73 3.89 28.77
N ASN A 649 53.45 3.79 30.06
CA ASN A 649 54.45 3.62 31.12
C ASN A 649 55.24 2.30 30.93
N PHE A 650 54.56 1.21 30.60
CA PHE A 650 55.20 -0.05 30.21
C PHE A 650 56.16 0.12 29.02
N GLY A 651 55.74 0.82 27.96
CA GLY A 651 56.58 1.07 26.78
C GLY A 651 57.86 1.83 27.13
N GLU A 652 57.76 2.84 28.01
CA GLU A 652 58.91 3.60 28.51
C GLU A 652 59.86 2.74 29.34
N LEU A 653 59.35 1.95 30.29
CA LEU A 653 60.16 1.04 31.13
C LEU A 653 60.81 -0.08 30.31
N LYS A 654 60.10 -0.61 29.32
CA LYS A 654 60.63 -1.62 28.38
C LYS A 654 61.75 -1.04 27.52
N ALA A 655 61.62 0.20 27.04
CA ALA A 655 62.66 0.88 26.27
C ALA A 655 63.91 1.19 27.12
N GLN A 656 63.73 1.43 28.42
CA GLN A 656 64.81 1.65 29.38
C GLN A 656 65.48 0.35 29.88
N GLY A 657 64.91 -0.82 29.56
CA GLY A 657 65.43 -2.12 29.98
C GLY A 657 65.34 -2.38 31.48
N THR A 658 64.44 -1.69 32.20
CA THR A 658 64.30 -1.76 33.66
C THR A 658 63.34 -2.85 34.13
N LEU A 659 62.60 -3.47 33.21
CA LEU A 659 61.69 -4.59 33.51
C LEU A 659 62.47 -5.90 33.60
N PRO A 660 62.37 -6.64 34.70
CA PRO A 660 63.14 -7.85 34.87
C PRO A 660 62.56 -9.00 34.01
N PRO A 661 63.35 -10.03 33.65
CA PRO A 661 62.91 -11.11 32.77
C PRO A 661 61.66 -11.86 33.27
N GLU A 662 61.51 -12.01 34.58
CA GLU A 662 60.34 -12.64 35.23
C GLU A 662 59.04 -11.84 35.09
N ALA A 663 59.11 -10.58 34.67
CA ALA A 663 57.92 -9.79 34.36
C ALA A 663 57.20 -10.32 33.12
N PHE A 664 57.86 -11.10 32.27
CA PHE A 664 57.33 -11.59 31.00
C PHE A 664 56.99 -13.08 31.03
N LEU A 665 55.94 -13.44 30.32
CA LEU A 665 55.62 -14.84 30.03
C LEU A 665 56.74 -15.46 29.18
N PRO A 666 57.07 -16.75 29.39
CA PRO A 666 58.11 -17.43 28.62
C PRO A 666 57.80 -17.34 27.11
N ALA A 667 58.83 -17.11 26.30
CA ALA A 667 58.69 -17.11 24.85
C ALA A 667 58.28 -18.51 24.39
N VAL A 668 57.15 -18.61 23.70
CA VAL A 668 56.68 -19.83 23.03
C VAL A 668 57.45 -20.01 21.73
#